data_AF-A0A835JFU4-F1
#
_entry.id   AF-A0A835JFU4-F1
#
_cell.length_a   1.000
_cell.length_b   1.000
_cell.length_c   1.000
_cell.angle_alpha   90.00
_cell.angle_beta   90.00
_cell.angle_gamma   90.00
#
_symmetry.space_group_name_H-M   'P 1'
#
loop_
_entity.id
_entity.type
_entity.pdbx_description
1 polymer ?
#
loop_
_entity_poly.entity_id
_entity_poly.type
_entity_poly.pdbx_seq_one_letter_code
_entity_poly.pdbx_strand_id
1 'polypeptide(L)'
;MVAFGKKLRQNQIEEWQRYYINYKLLKKKVNRYSQQIQVGAENQPNVLKDFSIMLDDQIEKIVMFMLEQKGLLASRLAILGEQHGALLEQSDDSKISELREAYRAVGQDLLRLLFFVEINAMGLRKILKKFDKRFGYRFTDYYVKTRANHPYSQLRQVFKHVGVGAVVGAISRHLADLRDQEGNHISIYDQPALSHPDPVIDSIKAAVNRLSNSTNFLEFLGKHAFTFQDESPTPSEDHLAEQRYHFMSLLLNLVNTFLYMVNTYIIVPTADNYSLHLGAAATVCGVIIGSMAVAQVFSSVYFSAWSNRSYLRPLVFSSIVLLIGNTLYALAYDLNSIPVLLIGRLFCGLGSARAVNRRYISDCVPLKLRLKASAGFVSASALGMACGPALACLFQTNFKIYKLTFNQDTLPGWVMALSWLVYLLWLWISFREPPRENNKLVPQESYTGLPVQDAVEIDFTQPLLLNSEAKFQDNNVDQEFDDGEENYDESHKPVTSIVSAYRLLTPSVKSQIRVNPAITCQVQLFVYFMLKYAMEILVAESSVVTGHYFIWSATSVAVFLACLGLTVLPVNVIVGNYISNMFEERQVLLASEIMVLIGILLSFQVLIPYTVPQYVSAALVTFVSAEVLEGVNLSLLSRVISSRLSRGTYNGGLLSTEAGTLARVIADGTITLSGYLGESRLLNATLVPSLFICLSAIIATCFTYNSLY
;
A
#
# COMPACT_ATOMS: atom_id res chain seq x y z
N MET A 1 8.95 -33.54 -12.63
CA MET A 1 10.10 -32.60 -12.48
C MET A 1 11.37 -33.00 -13.28
N VAL A 2 11.26 -33.83 -14.34
CA VAL A 2 12.42 -34.39 -15.09
C VAL A 2 12.74 -33.64 -16.41
N ALA A 3 11.81 -32.82 -16.94
CA ALA A 3 11.94 -32.23 -18.28
C ALA A 3 12.87 -31.00 -18.39
N PHE A 4 13.11 -30.24 -17.32
CA PHE A 4 13.80 -28.94 -17.45
C PHE A 4 15.28 -29.05 -17.86
N GLY A 5 16.03 -30.01 -17.32
CA GLY A 5 17.45 -30.17 -17.69
C GLY A 5 17.66 -30.69 -19.12
N LYS A 6 16.65 -31.34 -19.72
CA LYS A 6 16.65 -31.71 -21.14
C LYS A 6 16.26 -30.49 -22.01
N LYS A 7 15.21 -29.77 -21.61
CA LYS A 7 14.77 -28.52 -22.27
C LYS A 7 15.85 -27.42 -22.27
N LEU A 8 16.61 -27.29 -21.18
CA LEU A 8 17.72 -26.33 -21.10
C LEU A 8 18.82 -26.68 -22.09
N ARG A 9 19.16 -27.97 -22.28
CA ARG A 9 20.15 -28.39 -23.27
C ARG A 9 19.68 -28.26 -24.72
N GLN A 10 18.40 -28.49 -24.97
CA GLN A 10 17.81 -28.35 -26.31
C GLN A 10 17.68 -26.89 -26.75
N ASN A 11 17.56 -25.96 -25.79
CA ASN A 11 17.40 -24.54 -26.03
C ASN A 11 18.72 -23.75 -25.88
N GLN A 12 19.87 -24.42 -25.84
CA GLN A 12 21.18 -23.76 -25.76
C GLN A 12 21.67 -23.38 -27.15
N ILE A 13 22.18 -22.16 -27.29
CA ILE A 13 22.93 -21.76 -28.49
C ILE A 13 24.24 -22.55 -28.49
N GLU A 14 24.50 -23.31 -29.57
CA GLU A 14 25.62 -24.26 -29.65
C GLU A 14 26.99 -23.59 -29.39
N GLU A 15 27.20 -22.41 -29.97
CA GLU A 15 28.42 -21.60 -29.80
C GLU A 15 28.66 -21.19 -28.33
N TRP A 16 27.60 -21.02 -27.54
CA TRP A 16 27.67 -20.45 -26.18
C TRP A 16 27.51 -21.48 -25.08
N GLN A 17 27.46 -22.78 -25.41
CA GLN A 17 27.19 -23.88 -24.48
C GLN A 17 28.05 -23.82 -23.20
N ARG A 18 29.33 -23.44 -23.31
CA ARG A 18 30.27 -23.36 -22.17
C ARG A 18 29.89 -22.32 -21.12
N TYR A 19 29.20 -21.26 -21.53
CA TYR A 19 28.85 -20.11 -20.68
C TYR A 19 27.52 -20.26 -19.95
N TYR A 20 26.67 -21.21 -20.36
CA TYR A 20 25.42 -21.48 -19.65
C TYR A 20 25.67 -22.09 -18.26
N ILE A 21 24.73 -21.84 -17.35
CA ILE A 21 24.71 -22.44 -16.01
C ILE A 21 24.78 -23.97 -16.09
N ASN A 22 25.72 -24.58 -15.36
CA ASN A 22 25.83 -26.03 -15.30
C ASN A 22 24.79 -26.63 -14.33
N TYR A 23 23.52 -26.59 -14.73
CA TYR A 23 22.40 -27.06 -13.92
C TYR A 23 22.53 -28.53 -13.50
N LYS A 24 23.14 -29.38 -14.35
CA LYS A 24 23.35 -30.80 -14.06
C LYS A 24 24.34 -30.99 -12.92
N LEU A 25 25.45 -30.26 -12.93
CA LEU A 25 26.46 -30.28 -11.87
C LEU A 25 25.86 -29.79 -10.55
N LEU A 26 25.19 -28.63 -10.56
CA LEU A 26 24.57 -28.07 -9.37
C LEU A 26 23.52 -29.03 -8.79
N LYS A 27 22.69 -29.64 -9.64
CA LYS A 27 21.69 -30.64 -9.20
C LYS A 27 22.34 -31.86 -8.56
N LYS A 28 23.46 -32.36 -9.09
CA LYS A 28 24.21 -33.49 -8.50
C LYS A 28 24.75 -33.12 -7.12
N LYS A 29 25.33 -31.92 -6.98
CA LYS A 29 25.84 -31.40 -5.71
C LYS A 29 24.74 -31.25 -4.65
N VAL A 30 23.59 -30.66 -5.01
CA VAL A 30 22.40 -30.58 -4.14
C VAL A 30 21.95 -31.96 -3.65
N ASN A 31 21.96 -32.97 -4.52
CA ASN A 31 21.62 -34.34 -4.11
C ASN A 31 22.68 -34.96 -3.18
N ARG A 32 23.97 -34.70 -3.42
CA ARG A 32 25.08 -35.22 -2.61
C ARG A 32 25.05 -34.63 -1.19
N TYR A 33 24.87 -33.32 -1.05
CA TYR A 33 24.72 -32.69 0.27
C TYR A 33 23.52 -33.24 1.04
N SER A 34 22.42 -33.56 0.35
CA SER A 34 21.25 -34.21 0.97
C SER A 34 21.58 -35.59 1.55
N GLN A 35 22.49 -36.34 0.92
CA GLN A 35 22.94 -37.64 1.43
C GLN A 35 23.96 -37.49 2.57
N GLN A 36 24.87 -36.51 2.48
CA GLN A 36 25.89 -36.27 3.50
C GLN A 36 25.30 -35.74 4.83
N ILE A 37 24.24 -34.91 4.77
CA ILE A 37 23.52 -34.44 5.96
C ILE A 37 22.73 -35.59 6.62
N GLN A 38 22.13 -36.51 5.84
CA GLN A 38 21.42 -37.67 6.38
C GLN A 38 22.34 -38.67 7.11
N VAL A 39 23.63 -38.71 6.74
CA VAL A 39 24.63 -39.60 7.34
C VAL A 39 25.40 -38.90 8.49
N GLY A 40 25.05 -37.65 8.82
CA GLY A 40 25.68 -36.89 9.92
C GLY A 40 27.13 -36.48 9.65
N ALA A 41 27.58 -36.48 8.38
CA ALA A 41 28.99 -36.33 8.02
C ALA A 41 29.44 -34.86 7.79
N GLU A 42 28.52 -33.91 7.64
CA GLU A 42 28.86 -32.49 7.36
C GLU A 42 28.01 -31.51 8.19
N ASN A 43 28.67 -30.49 8.74
CA ASN A 43 28.01 -29.39 9.44
C ASN A 43 27.23 -28.50 8.46
N GLN A 44 25.96 -28.26 8.78
CA GLN A 44 24.98 -27.49 8.02
C GLN A 44 25.45 -26.10 7.48
N PRO A 45 26.28 -25.30 8.19
CA PRO A 45 26.80 -24.03 7.67
C PRO A 45 27.79 -24.19 6.51
N ASN A 46 28.55 -25.29 6.50
CA ASN A 46 29.57 -25.54 5.47
C ASN A 46 28.94 -25.85 4.12
N VAL A 47 27.80 -26.57 4.12
CA VAL A 47 27.02 -26.85 2.90
C VAL A 47 26.46 -25.57 2.28
N LEU A 48 25.94 -24.66 3.09
CA LEU A 48 25.42 -23.37 2.62
C LEU A 48 26.54 -22.50 2.02
N LYS A 49 27.71 -22.48 2.66
CA LYS A 49 28.89 -21.76 2.18
C LYS A 49 29.41 -22.33 0.87
N ASP A 50 29.64 -23.64 0.80
CA ASP A 50 30.18 -24.32 -0.39
C ASP A 50 29.22 -24.18 -1.60
N PHE A 51 27.92 -24.36 -1.37
CA PHE A 51 26.93 -24.16 -2.43
C PHE A 51 26.81 -22.69 -2.87
N SER A 52 26.95 -21.73 -1.94
CA SER A 52 26.96 -20.31 -2.28
C SER A 52 28.13 -19.94 -3.19
N ILE A 53 29.35 -20.40 -2.86
CA ILE A 53 30.56 -20.14 -3.66
C ILE A 53 30.38 -20.72 -5.06
N MET A 54 29.91 -21.96 -5.17
CA MET A 54 29.67 -22.60 -6.45
C MET A 54 28.62 -21.87 -7.30
N LEU A 55 27.60 -21.29 -6.67
CA LEU A 55 26.58 -20.52 -7.36
C LEU A 55 27.13 -19.16 -7.82
N ASP A 56 27.94 -18.51 -6.99
CA ASP A 56 28.66 -17.27 -7.30
C ASP A 56 29.58 -17.49 -8.52
N ASP A 57 30.37 -18.56 -8.57
CA ASP A 57 31.24 -18.91 -9.72
C ASP A 57 30.46 -19.10 -11.03
N GLN A 58 29.26 -19.70 -10.95
CA GLN A 58 28.41 -19.87 -12.14
C GLN A 58 27.83 -18.53 -12.60
N ILE A 59 27.44 -17.66 -11.66
CA ILE A 59 26.94 -16.32 -11.98
C ILE A 59 28.06 -15.48 -12.60
N GLU A 60 29.26 -15.52 -12.04
CA GLU A 60 30.43 -14.82 -12.57
C GLU A 60 30.69 -15.17 -14.02
N LYS A 61 30.74 -16.47 -14.33
CA LYS A 61 30.91 -16.95 -15.70
C LYS A 61 29.86 -16.40 -16.66
N ILE A 62 28.60 -16.35 -16.25
CA ILE A 62 27.49 -15.83 -17.06
C ILE A 62 27.65 -14.32 -17.27
N VAL A 63 28.02 -13.60 -16.21
CA VAL A 63 28.17 -12.14 -16.22
C VAL A 63 29.35 -11.71 -17.07
N MET A 64 30.51 -12.35 -16.91
CA MET A 64 31.70 -12.06 -17.71
C MET A 64 31.43 -12.22 -19.21
N PHE A 65 30.77 -13.31 -19.60
CA PHE A 65 30.38 -13.52 -20.99
C PHE A 65 29.36 -12.49 -21.48
N MET A 66 28.38 -12.12 -20.64
CA MET A 66 27.41 -11.09 -20.98
C MET A 66 28.08 -9.72 -21.20
N LEU A 67 29.09 -9.37 -20.40
CA LEU A 67 29.86 -8.14 -20.58
C LEU A 67 30.69 -8.16 -21.86
N GLU A 68 31.33 -9.28 -22.17
CA GLU A 68 32.08 -9.49 -23.41
C GLU A 68 31.18 -9.29 -24.64
N GLN A 69 30.00 -9.93 -24.67
CA GLN A 69 29.05 -9.79 -25.78
C GLN A 69 28.49 -8.37 -25.90
N LYS A 70 28.24 -7.68 -24.78
CA LYS A 70 27.86 -6.26 -24.81
C LYS A 70 28.96 -5.38 -25.39
N GLY A 71 30.22 -5.64 -25.06
CA GLY A 71 31.37 -4.93 -25.61
C GLY A 71 31.48 -5.11 -27.13
N LEU A 72 31.29 -6.34 -27.62
CA LEU A 72 31.28 -6.63 -29.06
C LEU A 72 30.15 -5.91 -29.79
N LEU A 73 28.94 -5.91 -29.24
CA LEU A 73 27.79 -5.18 -29.79
C LEU A 73 28.05 -3.66 -29.82
N ALA A 74 28.61 -3.11 -28.73
CA ALA A 74 28.92 -1.69 -28.65
C ALA A 74 30.00 -1.28 -29.66
N SER A 75 31.06 -2.08 -29.83
CA SER A 75 32.10 -1.84 -30.82
C SER A 75 31.55 -1.87 -32.25
N ARG A 76 30.69 -2.85 -32.57
CA ARG A 76 30.02 -2.92 -33.88
C ARG A 76 29.11 -1.71 -34.13
N LEU A 77 28.36 -1.27 -33.11
CA LEU A 77 27.52 -0.07 -33.23
C LEU A 77 28.34 1.20 -33.46
N ALA A 78 29.50 1.32 -32.81
CA ALA A 78 30.40 2.46 -33.03
C ALA A 78 30.91 2.50 -34.49
N ILE A 79 31.38 1.36 -35.01
CA ILE A 79 31.83 1.24 -36.41
C ILE A 79 30.70 1.58 -37.40
N LEU A 80 29.49 1.05 -37.17
CA LEU A 80 28.33 1.35 -38.01
C LEU A 80 27.93 2.83 -37.93
N GLY A 81 28.08 3.47 -36.76
CA GLY A 81 27.83 4.88 -36.58
C GLY A 81 28.81 5.77 -37.37
N GLU A 82 30.09 5.40 -37.44
CA GLU A 82 31.08 6.10 -38.27
C GLU A 82 30.76 5.97 -39.77
N GLN A 83 30.37 4.76 -40.21
CA GLN A 83 29.92 4.51 -41.58
C GLN A 83 28.65 5.29 -41.94
N HIS A 84 27.71 5.38 -41.00
CA HIS A 84 26.50 6.19 -41.13
C HIS A 84 26.82 7.69 -41.28
N GLY A 85 27.78 8.20 -40.51
CA GLY A 85 28.25 9.58 -40.61
C GLY A 85 28.87 9.92 -41.97
N ALA A 86 29.69 9.01 -42.51
CA ALA A 86 30.32 9.17 -43.82
C ALA A 86 29.31 9.08 -44.99
N LEU A 87 28.20 8.33 -44.83
CA LEU A 87 27.17 8.16 -45.86
C LEU A 87 26.19 9.34 -45.97
N LEU A 88 26.09 10.19 -44.94
CA LEU A 88 25.34 11.45 -45.01
C LEU A 88 25.92 12.44 -46.03
N GLU A 89 27.19 12.27 -46.43
CA GLU A 89 27.88 13.11 -47.41
C GLU A 89 27.77 12.60 -48.86
N GLN A 90 27.38 11.34 -49.08
CA GLN A 90 27.25 10.71 -50.41
C GLN A 90 25.99 9.84 -50.47
N SER A 91 24.92 10.35 -51.09
CA SER A 91 23.63 9.66 -51.22
C SER A 91 23.71 8.48 -52.21
N ASP A 92 23.95 7.28 -51.69
CA ASP A 92 23.91 6.02 -52.44
C ASP A 92 22.92 5.05 -51.77
N ASP A 93 21.76 4.84 -52.41
CA ASP A 93 20.65 4.03 -51.90
C ASP A 93 21.04 2.57 -51.65
N SER A 94 22.04 2.04 -52.39
CA SER A 94 22.51 0.66 -52.22
C SER A 94 23.23 0.47 -50.87
N LYS A 95 24.09 1.43 -50.50
CA LYS A 95 24.85 1.42 -49.24
C LYS A 95 23.97 1.67 -48.02
N ILE A 96 22.90 2.46 -48.18
CA ILE A 96 21.89 2.68 -47.14
C ILE A 96 21.16 1.37 -46.80
N SER A 97 20.83 0.57 -47.83
CA SER A 97 20.21 -0.75 -47.61
C SER A 97 21.18 -1.73 -46.94
N GLU A 98 22.47 -1.72 -47.29
CA GLU A 98 23.48 -2.56 -46.63
C GLU A 98 23.66 -2.17 -45.15
N LEU A 99 23.68 -0.88 -44.85
CA LEU A 99 23.84 -0.37 -43.49
C LEU A 99 22.63 -0.69 -42.60
N ARG A 100 21.42 -0.57 -43.15
CA ARG A 100 20.17 -0.95 -42.46
C ARG A 100 20.18 -2.43 -42.09
N GLU A 101 20.63 -3.29 -42.99
CA GLU A 101 20.73 -4.73 -42.79
C GLU A 101 21.82 -5.05 -41.74
N ALA A 102 22.91 -4.29 -41.70
CA ALA A 102 23.93 -4.41 -40.68
C ALA A 102 23.42 -4.02 -39.27
N TYR A 103 22.62 -2.96 -39.14
CA TYR A 103 21.96 -2.61 -37.87
C TYR A 103 20.92 -3.67 -37.45
N ARG A 104 20.17 -4.25 -38.40
CA ARG A 104 19.27 -5.38 -38.14
C ARG A 104 20.03 -6.60 -37.63
N ALA A 105 21.20 -6.91 -38.20
CA ALA A 105 22.05 -8.00 -37.74
C ALA A 105 22.53 -7.79 -36.29
N VAL A 106 22.91 -6.57 -35.91
CA VAL A 106 23.24 -6.23 -34.51
C VAL A 106 22.01 -6.44 -33.59
N GLY A 107 20.82 -6.08 -34.05
CA GLY A 107 19.57 -6.36 -33.33
C GLY A 107 19.29 -7.85 -33.14
N GLN A 108 19.59 -8.68 -34.14
CA GLN A 108 19.47 -10.14 -34.04
C GLN A 108 20.48 -10.74 -33.04
N ASP A 109 21.71 -10.24 -33.02
CA ASP A 109 22.71 -10.67 -32.03
C ASP A 109 22.34 -10.24 -30.60
N LEU A 110 21.73 -9.06 -30.44
CA LEU A 110 21.14 -8.64 -29.17
C LEU A 110 20.01 -9.58 -28.72
N LEU A 111 19.14 -10.03 -29.64
CA LEU A 111 18.09 -11.00 -29.32
C LEU A 111 18.66 -12.33 -28.84
N ARG A 112 19.75 -12.82 -29.48
CA ARG A 112 20.47 -14.01 -29.03
C ARG A 112 20.99 -13.83 -27.60
N LEU A 113 21.59 -12.67 -27.30
CA LEU A 113 22.10 -12.34 -25.97
C LEU A 113 20.97 -12.27 -24.91
N LEU A 114 19.84 -11.64 -25.23
CA LEU A 114 18.68 -11.57 -24.32
C LEU A 114 18.13 -12.97 -24.01
N PHE A 115 18.04 -13.84 -25.02
CA PHE A 115 17.64 -15.22 -24.83
C PHE A 115 18.63 -16.01 -23.96
N PHE A 116 19.93 -15.81 -24.14
CA PHE A 116 20.96 -16.39 -23.27
C PHE A 116 20.74 -15.99 -21.80
N VAL A 117 20.49 -14.72 -21.52
CA VAL A 117 20.27 -14.22 -20.16
C VAL A 117 18.98 -14.82 -19.57
N GLU A 118 17.90 -14.91 -20.34
CA GLU A 118 16.63 -15.50 -19.91
C GLU A 118 16.79 -16.95 -19.44
N ILE A 119 17.45 -17.78 -20.26
CA ILE A 119 17.67 -19.20 -19.96
C ILE A 119 18.52 -19.38 -18.70
N ASN A 120 19.55 -18.56 -18.53
CA ASN A 120 20.42 -18.60 -17.36
C ASN A 120 19.72 -18.12 -16.08
N ALA A 121 18.96 -17.03 -16.13
CA ALA A 121 18.16 -16.54 -15.02
C ALA A 121 17.11 -17.59 -14.57
N MET A 122 16.48 -18.29 -15.53
CA MET A 122 15.56 -19.38 -15.24
C MET A 122 16.25 -20.59 -14.59
N GLY A 123 17.47 -20.90 -15.04
CA GLY A 123 18.31 -21.95 -14.46
C GLY A 123 18.68 -21.65 -13.00
N LEU A 124 19.11 -20.43 -12.71
CA LEU A 124 19.42 -19.93 -11.36
C LEU A 124 18.18 -20.04 -10.44
N ARG A 125 17.02 -19.56 -10.89
CA ARG A 125 15.77 -19.67 -10.13
C ARG A 125 15.43 -21.13 -9.78
N LYS A 126 15.55 -22.03 -10.75
CA LYS A 126 15.17 -23.44 -10.56
C LYS A 126 16.15 -24.23 -9.71
N ILE A 127 17.42 -23.81 -9.62
CA ILE A 127 18.37 -24.47 -8.73
C ILE A 127 18.19 -23.98 -7.29
N LEU A 128 17.99 -22.68 -7.09
CA LEU A 128 17.64 -22.08 -5.81
C LEU A 128 16.38 -22.73 -5.20
N LYS A 129 15.28 -22.78 -5.97
CA LYS A 129 14.04 -23.47 -5.54
C LYS A 129 14.25 -24.96 -5.24
N LYS A 130 15.17 -25.62 -5.94
CA LYS A 130 15.47 -27.05 -5.70
C LYS A 130 16.26 -27.23 -4.40
N PHE A 131 17.15 -26.30 -4.07
CA PHE A 131 17.90 -26.30 -2.82
C PHE A 131 16.92 -26.16 -1.65
N ASP A 132 16.09 -25.11 -1.64
CA ASP A 132 15.13 -24.89 -0.55
C ASP A 132 14.17 -26.08 -0.37
N LYS A 133 13.64 -26.64 -1.46
CA LYS A 133 12.74 -27.80 -1.38
C LYS A 133 13.38 -29.04 -0.74
N ARG A 134 14.69 -29.21 -0.88
CA ARG A 134 15.38 -30.39 -0.32
C ARG A 134 15.77 -30.23 1.13
N PHE A 135 16.11 -29.02 1.54
CA PHE A 135 16.68 -28.76 2.86
C PHE A 135 15.75 -27.99 3.81
N GLY A 136 14.58 -27.54 3.33
CA GLY A 136 13.61 -26.78 4.15
C GLY A 136 14.09 -25.39 4.56
N TYR A 137 15.30 -24.97 4.14
CA TYR A 137 15.89 -23.70 4.52
C TYR A 137 15.41 -22.53 3.66
N ARG A 138 15.51 -21.33 4.24
CA ARG A 138 15.44 -20.04 3.53
C ARG A 138 16.76 -19.70 2.84
N PHE A 139 17.38 -20.67 2.17
CA PHE A 139 18.69 -20.44 1.53
C PHE A 139 18.56 -19.43 0.41
N THR A 140 17.52 -19.54 -0.42
CA THR A 140 17.23 -18.52 -1.44
C THR A 140 17.09 -17.14 -0.82
N ASP A 141 16.35 -16.98 0.27
CA ASP A 141 16.14 -15.67 0.89
C ASP A 141 17.46 -15.09 1.41
N TYR A 142 18.26 -15.90 2.10
CA TYR A 142 19.57 -15.49 2.60
C TYR A 142 20.53 -15.15 1.46
N TYR A 143 20.68 -16.05 0.49
CA TYR A 143 21.59 -15.91 -0.64
C TYR A 143 21.24 -14.68 -1.48
N VAL A 144 19.95 -14.49 -1.76
CA VAL A 144 19.49 -13.37 -2.57
C VAL A 144 19.50 -12.07 -1.76
N LYS A 145 19.09 -12.03 -0.49
CA LYS A 145 19.14 -10.80 0.34
C LYS A 145 20.58 -10.27 0.50
N THR A 146 21.53 -11.17 0.77
CA THR A 146 22.94 -10.79 0.94
C THR A 146 23.57 -10.25 -0.34
N ARG A 147 23.13 -10.71 -1.51
CA ARG A 147 23.71 -10.38 -2.81
C ARG A 147 22.93 -9.32 -3.57
N ALA A 148 21.62 -9.17 -3.36
CA ALA A 148 20.79 -8.16 -4.02
C ALA A 148 21.26 -6.72 -3.73
N ASN A 149 21.73 -6.48 -2.51
CA ASN A 149 22.04 -5.14 -1.99
C ASN A 149 23.54 -4.84 -1.95
N HIS A 150 24.40 -5.82 -2.27
CA HIS A 150 25.84 -5.61 -2.21
C HIS A 150 26.35 -4.93 -3.50
N PRO A 151 27.15 -3.85 -3.43
CA PRO A 151 27.58 -3.07 -4.60
C PRO A 151 28.37 -3.91 -5.62
N TYR A 152 29.11 -4.92 -5.15
CA TYR A 152 29.91 -5.81 -5.99
C TYR A 152 29.18 -7.09 -6.41
N SER A 153 27.86 -7.21 -6.17
CA SER A 153 27.15 -8.43 -6.55
C SER A 153 26.91 -8.54 -8.04
N GLN A 154 27.47 -9.60 -8.62
CA GLN A 154 27.29 -9.97 -10.01
C GLN A 154 25.87 -10.48 -10.30
N LEU A 155 25.14 -10.95 -9.28
CA LEU A 155 23.74 -11.38 -9.41
C LEU A 155 22.85 -10.25 -9.95
N ARG A 156 23.11 -8.99 -9.55
CA ARG A 156 22.36 -7.82 -10.01
C ARG A 156 22.47 -7.62 -11.54
N GLN A 157 23.62 -7.96 -12.13
CA GLN A 157 23.86 -7.76 -13.55
C GLN A 157 23.02 -8.70 -14.42
N VAL A 158 22.80 -9.95 -13.97
CA VAL A 158 21.96 -10.95 -14.65
C VAL A 158 20.47 -10.60 -14.57
N PHE A 159 20.03 -9.84 -13.56
CA PHE A 159 18.61 -9.61 -13.30
C PHE A 159 18.11 -8.19 -13.60
N LYS A 160 18.97 -7.16 -13.53
CA LYS A 160 18.60 -5.75 -13.84
C LYS A 160 18.94 -5.31 -15.27
N HIS A 161 19.61 -6.16 -16.07
CA HIS A 161 19.90 -5.93 -17.51
C HIS A 161 20.45 -4.53 -17.84
N VAL A 162 21.30 -3.98 -16.98
CA VAL A 162 21.86 -2.62 -17.13
C VAL A 162 22.59 -2.51 -18.47
N GLY A 163 22.33 -1.44 -19.22
CA GLY A 163 22.94 -1.14 -20.52
C GLY A 163 22.21 -1.68 -21.76
N VAL A 164 21.28 -2.63 -21.61
CA VAL A 164 20.48 -3.12 -22.77
C VAL A 164 19.65 -2.00 -23.38
N GLY A 165 19.01 -1.16 -22.56
CA GLY A 165 18.19 -0.05 -23.04
C GLY A 165 18.96 0.98 -23.89
N ALA A 166 20.24 1.21 -23.60
CA ALA A 166 21.09 2.11 -24.39
C ALA A 166 21.38 1.53 -25.79
N VAL A 167 21.68 0.24 -25.86
CA VAL A 167 21.89 -0.48 -27.13
C VAL A 167 20.61 -0.50 -27.97
N VAL A 168 19.45 -0.76 -27.34
CA VAL A 168 18.15 -0.71 -28.02
C VAL A 168 17.82 0.70 -28.51
N GLY A 169 18.11 1.72 -27.71
CA GLY A 169 17.94 3.12 -28.08
C GLY A 169 18.80 3.52 -29.29
N ALA A 170 20.07 3.10 -29.30
CA ALA A 170 20.98 3.34 -30.42
C ALA A 170 20.48 2.67 -31.71
N ILE A 171 20.13 1.38 -31.66
CA ILE A 171 19.60 0.65 -32.83
C ILE A 171 18.29 1.28 -33.33
N SER A 172 17.38 1.64 -32.41
CA SER A 172 16.08 2.21 -32.77
C SER A 172 16.22 3.59 -33.42
N ARG A 173 17.15 4.41 -32.92
CA ARG A 173 17.46 5.72 -33.47
C ARG A 173 18.04 5.61 -34.88
N HIS A 174 19.10 4.82 -35.06
CA HIS A 174 19.76 4.71 -36.36
C HIS A 174 18.88 4.05 -37.43
N LEU A 175 18.01 3.08 -37.06
CA LEU A 175 17.05 2.50 -37.99
C LEU A 175 15.91 3.47 -38.37
N ALA A 176 15.55 4.41 -37.49
CA ALA A 176 14.59 5.46 -37.80
C ALA A 176 15.21 6.53 -38.71
N ASP A 177 16.43 6.97 -38.40
CA ASP A 177 17.17 7.97 -39.20
C ASP A 177 17.41 7.47 -40.65
N LEU A 178 17.71 6.18 -40.82
CA LEU A 178 17.85 5.54 -42.14
C LEU A 178 16.53 5.37 -42.91
N ARG A 179 15.39 5.71 -42.33
CA ARG A 179 14.06 5.61 -42.94
C ARG A 179 13.48 6.97 -43.31
N ASP A 180 13.80 8.03 -42.57
CA ASP A 180 13.26 9.39 -42.74
C ASP A 180 14.00 10.27 -43.76
N GLN A 181 14.84 9.70 -44.64
CA GLN A 181 15.41 10.46 -45.77
C GLN A 181 14.39 10.86 -46.86
N GLU A 182 13.08 10.67 -46.65
CA GLU A 182 12.04 11.51 -47.27
C GLU A 182 11.89 12.85 -46.52
N GLY A 183 12.97 13.65 -46.48
CA GLY A 183 12.91 15.11 -46.41
C GLY A 183 12.18 15.78 -45.22
N ASN A 184 12.22 15.24 -43.99
CA ASN A 184 11.70 15.97 -42.83
C ASN A 184 12.66 15.97 -41.63
N HIS A 185 13.20 17.14 -41.29
CA HIS A 185 14.04 17.39 -40.10
C HIS A 185 13.21 17.48 -38.81
N ILE A 186 12.41 16.46 -38.50
CA ILE A 186 11.62 16.42 -37.25
C ILE A 186 12.35 15.55 -36.24
N SER A 187 12.57 16.06 -35.03
CA SER A 187 13.20 15.31 -33.94
C SER A 187 12.36 14.07 -33.57
N ILE A 188 13.01 12.92 -33.42
CA ILE A 188 12.40 11.64 -33.01
C ILE A 188 11.74 11.74 -31.61
N TYR A 189 12.07 12.78 -30.84
CA TYR A 189 11.48 13.05 -29.52
C TYR A 189 10.19 13.88 -29.58
N ASP A 190 9.88 14.49 -30.73
CA ASP A 190 8.71 15.36 -30.90
C ASP A 190 7.47 14.63 -31.44
N GLN A 191 7.61 13.36 -31.89
CA GLN A 191 6.50 12.54 -32.36
C GLN A 191 6.19 11.35 -31.43
N PRO A 192 4.91 11.14 -31.03
CA PRO A 192 4.52 9.97 -30.29
C PRO A 192 4.52 8.75 -31.22
N ALA A 193 5.46 7.82 -30.97
CA ALA A 193 5.53 6.47 -31.54
C ALA A 193 5.28 6.35 -33.06
N LEU A 194 6.36 6.27 -33.84
CA LEU A 194 6.36 5.91 -35.26
C LEU A 194 5.33 4.83 -35.60
N SER A 195 4.55 5.06 -36.66
CA SER A 195 3.36 4.28 -37.04
C SER A 195 3.63 2.81 -37.37
N HIS A 196 4.86 2.42 -37.75
CA HIS A 196 5.26 1.03 -37.97
C HIS A 196 6.73 0.78 -37.56
N PRO A 197 7.05 0.36 -36.32
CA PRO A 197 8.41 -0.01 -35.93
C PRO A 197 8.98 -1.16 -36.78
N ASP A 198 10.30 -1.18 -36.97
CA ASP A 198 10.99 -2.29 -37.64
C ASP A 198 10.72 -3.61 -36.87
N PRO A 199 10.43 -4.74 -37.55
CA PRO A 199 10.10 -6.01 -36.90
C PRO A 199 11.17 -6.51 -35.92
N VAL A 200 12.44 -6.14 -36.12
CA VAL A 200 13.53 -6.46 -35.19
C VAL A 200 13.37 -5.70 -33.87
N ILE A 201 12.93 -4.43 -33.92
CA ILE A 201 12.70 -3.60 -32.72
C ILE A 201 11.54 -4.15 -31.90
N ASP A 202 10.45 -4.58 -32.55
CA ASP A 202 9.31 -5.19 -31.86
C ASP A 202 9.68 -6.52 -31.21
N SER A 203 10.49 -7.33 -31.90
CA SER A 203 11.04 -8.57 -31.36
C SER A 203 11.92 -8.31 -30.14
N ILE A 204 12.72 -7.24 -30.16
CA ILE A 204 13.56 -6.82 -29.02
C ILE A 204 12.68 -6.33 -27.88
N LYS A 205 11.68 -5.48 -28.12
CA LYS A 205 10.73 -5.04 -27.08
C LYS A 205 10.00 -6.23 -26.45
N ALA A 206 9.54 -7.18 -27.25
CA ALA A 206 8.91 -8.41 -26.76
C ALA A 206 9.89 -9.28 -25.95
N ALA A 207 11.16 -9.39 -26.36
CA ALA A 207 12.19 -10.09 -25.61
C ALA A 207 12.51 -9.39 -24.28
N VAL A 208 12.67 -8.06 -24.28
CA VAL A 208 12.90 -7.25 -23.08
C VAL A 208 11.71 -7.31 -22.12
N ASN A 209 10.47 -7.28 -22.61
CA ASN A 209 9.27 -7.42 -21.78
C ASN A 209 9.16 -8.82 -21.17
N ARG A 210 9.41 -9.88 -21.97
CA ARG A 210 9.49 -11.26 -21.48
C ARG A 210 10.59 -11.43 -20.43
N LEU A 211 11.75 -10.83 -20.69
CA LEU A 211 12.87 -10.84 -19.78
C LEU A 211 12.52 -10.10 -18.48
N SER A 212 11.99 -8.88 -18.55
CA SER A 212 11.54 -8.10 -17.38
C SER A 212 10.51 -8.88 -16.54
N ASN A 213 9.51 -9.50 -17.17
CA ASN A 213 8.51 -10.33 -16.47
C ASN A 213 9.11 -11.62 -15.89
N SER A 214 10.06 -12.25 -16.60
CA SER A 214 10.68 -13.51 -16.18
C SER A 214 11.82 -13.31 -15.18
N THR A 215 12.50 -12.18 -15.19
CA THR A 215 13.64 -11.81 -14.34
C THR A 215 13.27 -10.74 -13.33
N ASN A 216 11.98 -10.49 -13.08
CA ASN A 216 11.52 -9.55 -12.08
C ASN A 216 12.01 -10.01 -10.71
N PHE A 217 13.24 -9.64 -10.40
CA PHE A 217 14.01 -10.12 -9.27
C PHE A 217 13.44 -9.56 -7.99
N LEU A 218 12.77 -8.40 -8.07
CA LEU A 218 11.92 -7.82 -7.04
C LEU A 218 10.61 -8.60 -6.84
N GLU A 219 10.03 -9.22 -7.86
CA GLU A 219 8.88 -10.12 -7.70
C GLU A 219 9.32 -11.49 -7.16
N PHE A 220 10.51 -11.98 -7.55
CA PHE A 220 11.11 -13.19 -7.01
C PHE A 220 11.56 -13.00 -5.55
N LEU A 221 12.24 -11.90 -5.24
CA LEU A 221 12.53 -11.44 -3.89
C LEU A 221 11.25 -11.15 -3.12
N GLY A 222 10.25 -10.53 -3.74
CA GLY A 222 8.97 -10.23 -3.11
C GLY A 222 8.22 -11.51 -2.74
N LYS A 223 8.15 -12.48 -3.65
CA LYS A 223 7.54 -13.81 -3.43
C LYS A 223 8.32 -14.73 -2.50
N HIS A 224 9.51 -14.35 -2.04
CA HIS A 224 10.33 -15.17 -1.15
C HIS A 224 10.58 -14.45 0.19
N ALA A 225 10.82 -13.14 0.17
CA ALA A 225 10.89 -12.30 1.36
C ALA A 225 9.51 -12.01 1.99
N PHE A 226 8.41 -12.02 1.22
CA PHE A 226 7.04 -11.84 1.74
C PHE A 226 6.23 -13.14 1.84
N THR A 227 6.80 -14.31 1.53
CA THR A 227 6.04 -15.58 1.56
C THR A 227 6.64 -16.53 2.61
N PHE A 228 6.23 -16.32 3.86
CA PHE A 228 5.97 -17.48 4.73
C PHE A 228 4.83 -18.26 4.09
N GLN A 229 5.05 -19.54 3.76
CA GLN A 229 4.06 -20.54 3.35
C GLN A 229 2.69 -19.99 2.95
N ASP A 230 2.53 -19.67 1.68
CA ASP A 230 1.36 -20.15 0.95
C ASP A 230 1.94 -21.13 -0.07
N GLU A 231 1.36 -22.33 -0.16
CA GLU A 231 1.60 -23.20 -1.29
C GLU A 231 1.49 -22.36 -2.56
N SER A 232 2.40 -22.56 -3.52
CA SER A 232 2.25 -21.91 -4.82
C SER A 232 0.82 -22.19 -5.32
N PRO A 233 0.01 -21.16 -5.63
CA PRO A 233 -1.31 -21.40 -6.19
C PRO A 233 -1.11 -22.32 -7.37
N THR A 234 -1.74 -23.48 -7.29
CA THR A 234 -1.95 -24.30 -8.47
C THR A 234 -2.64 -23.41 -9.51
N PRO A 235 -2.43 -23.61 -10.83
CA PRO A 235 -3.07 -22.79 -11.86
C PRO A 235 -4.61 -22.67 -11.73
N SER A 236 -5.24 -23.48 -10.88
CA SER A 236 -6.64 -23.35 -10.42
C SER A 236 -6.92 -22.19 -9.46
N GLU A 237 -5.98 -21.76 -8.60
CA GLU A 237 -6.21 -20.68 -7.61
C GLU A 237 -6.13 -19.27 -8.22
N ASP A 238 -5.29 -19.04 -9.23
CA ASP A 238 -5.29 -17.78 -10.00
C ASP A 238 -6.65 -17.58 -10.71
N HIS A 239 -7.28 -18.66 -11.19
CA HIS A 239 -8.63 -18.62 -11.76
C HIS A 239 -9.71 -18.34 -10.70
N LEU A 240 -9.56 -18.83 -9.46
CA LEU A 240 -10.50 -18.53 -8.36
C LEU A 240 -10.37 -17.08 -7.86
N ALA A 241 -9.17 -16.52 -7.82
CA ALA A 241 -8.94 -15.11 -7.47
C ALA A 241 -9.50 -14.15 -8.53
N GLU A 242 -9.39 -14.49 -9.82
CA GLU A 242 -10.08 -13.77 -10.90
C GLU A 242 -11.61 -13.88 -10.80
N GLN A 243 -12.14 -15.02 -10.32
CA GLN A 243 -13.58 -15.22 -10.09
C GLN A 243 -14.15 -14.40 -8.91
N ARG A 244 -13.34 -14.12 -7.87
CA ARG A 244 -13.74 -13.31 -6.70
C ARG A 244 -13.74 -11.81 -6.98
N TYR A 245 -13.08 -11.37 -8.05
CA TYR A 245 -12.93 -9.96 -8.39
C TYR A 245 -14.14 -9.43 -9.19
N HIS A 246 -14.90 -8.54 -8.56
CA HIS A 246 -15.94 -7.76 -9.24
C HIS A 246 -15.59 -6.27 -9.22
N PHE A 247 -15.30 -5.72 -10.41
CA PHE A 247 -14.96 -4.31 -10.58
C PHE A 247 -16.03 -3.37 -10.00
N MET A 248 -17.31 -3.67 -10.23
CA MET A 248 -18.40 -2.83 -9.74
C MET A 248 -18.49 -2.82 -8.20
N SER A 249 -18.26 -3.96 -7.54
CA SER A 249 -18.18 -4.02 -6.08
C SER A 249 -16.98 -3.23 -5.54
N LEU A 250 -15.83 -3.27 -6.21
CA LEU A 250 -14.69 -2.41 -5.85
C LEU A 250 -15.03 -0.91 -6.02
N LEU A 251 -15.67 -0.54 -7.13
CA LEU A 251 -16.09 0.83 -7.39
C LEU A 251 -17.05 1.34 -6.30
N LEU A 252 -18.03 0.53 -5.90
CA LEU A 252 -18.96 0.88 -4.82
C LEU A 252 -18.23 1.11 -3.47
N ASN A 253 -17.22 0.29 -3.14
CA ASN A 253 -16.40 0.53 -1.95
C ASN A 253 -15.60 1.85 -2.04
N LEU A 254 -15.08 2.19 -3.22
CA LEU A 254 -14.37 3.46 -3.45
C LEU A 254 -15.33 4.65 -3.36
N VAL A 255 -16.51 4.55 -3.96
CA VAL A 255 -17.58 5.57 -3.88
C VAL A 255 -18.05 5.76 -2.44
N ASN A 256 -18.23 4.68 -1.68
CA ASN A 256 -18.56 4.76 -0.26
C ASN A 256 -17.53 5.57 0.53
N THR A 257 -16.25 5.30 0.30
CA THR A 257 -15.16 6.05 0.95
C THR A 257 -15.14 7.51 0.53
N PHE A 258 -15.30 7.79 -0.77
CA PHE A 258 -15.41 9.15 -1.28
C PHE A 258 -16.57 9.90 -0.62
N LEU A 259 -17.77 9.32 -0.66
CA LEU A 259 -18.99 9.94 -0.13
C LEU A 259 -18.92 10.13 1.39
N TYR A 260 -18.32 9.19 2.12
CA TYR A 260 -18.05 9.34 3.54
C TYR A 260 -17.12 10.50 3.85
N MET A 261 -16.07 10.70 3.05
CA MET A 261 -15.17 11.84 3.24
C MET A 261 -15.83 13.17 2.88
N VAL A 262 -16.65 13.22 1.83
CA VAL A 262 -17.49 14.39 1.56
C VAL A 262 -18.38 14.68 2.78
N ASN A 263 -19.05 13.67 3.32
CA ASN A 263 -19.92 13.80 4.50
C ASN A 263 -19.21 14.38 5.73
N THR A 264 -17.96 13.97 5.96
CA THR A 264 -17.16 14.44 7.10
C THR A 264 -16.81 15.92 6.96
N TYR A 265 -16.35 16.33 5.77
CA TYR A 265 -15.72 17.64 5.57
C TYR A 265 -16.66 18.71 4.99
N ILE A 266 -17.82 18.35 4.44
CA ILE A 266 -18.81 19.30 3.90
C ILE A 266 -19.33 20.29 4.94
N ILE A 267 -19.29 19.93 6.23
CA ILE A 267 -19.78 20.78 7.30
C ILE A 267 -18.72 21.74 7.87
N VAL A 268 -17.43 21.49 7.59
CA VAL A 268 -16.33 22.21 8.25
C VAL A 268 -16.39 23.73 8.03
N PRO A 269 -16.67 24.23 6.80
CA PRO A 269 -16.76 25.68 6.57
C PRO A 269 -17.90 26.39 7.31
N THR A 270 -18.92 25.66 7.78
CA THR A 270 -20.13 26.22 8.41
C THR A 270 -20.32 25.78 9.86
N ALA A 271 -19.46 24.92 10.40
CA ALA A 271 -19.64 24.30 11.71
C ALA A 271 -19.62 25.30 12.88
N ASP A 272 -18.82 26.36 12.77
CA ASP A 272 -18.73 27.46 13.73
C ASP A 272 -19.98 28.35 13.69
N ASN A 273 -20.42 28.75 12.49
CA ASN A 273 -21.65 29.53 12.29
C ASN A 273 -22.90 28.76 12.77
N TYR A 274 -22.97 27.46 12.49
CA TYR A 274 -24.07 26.62 12.94
C TYR A 274 -24.09 26.52 14.48
N SER A 275 -22.93 26.42 15.13
CA SER A 275 -22.83 26.48 16.59
C SER A 275 -23.37 27.80 17.16
N LEU A 276 -22.98 28.92 16.55
CA LEU A 276 -23.43 30.26 16.95
C LEU A 276 -24.95 30.43 16.77
N HIS A 277 -25.51 29.95 15.65
CA HIS A 277 -26.96 30.00 15.40
C HIS A 277 -27.78 29.19 16.41
N LEU A 278 -27.20 28.11 16.97
CA LEU A 278 -27.82 27.30 18.02
C LEU A 278 -27.54 27.82 19.45
N GLY A 279 -26.86 28.97 19.58
CA GLY A 279 -26.59 29.63 20.86
C GLY A 279 -25.36 29.13 21.61
N ALA A 280 -24.42 28.45 20.95
CA ALA A 280 -23.15 28.01 21.53
C ALA A 280 -21.95 28.80 20.98
N ALA A 281 -20.81 28.72 21.68
CA ALA A 281 -19.57 29.35 21.23
C ALA A 281 -19.07 28.74 19.91
N ALA A 282 -18.37 29.53 19.08
CA ALA A 282 -17.79 29.07 17.81
C ALA A 282 -16.84 27.87 18.00
N THR A 283 -16.11 27.83 19.12
CA THR A 283 -15.16 26.76 19.48
C THR A 283 -15.81 25.40 19.75
N VAL A 284 -17.14 25.35 19.95
CA VAL A 284 -17.91 24.09 20.04
C VAL A 284 -17.95 23.38 18.67
N CYS A 285 -17.53 24.04 17.58
CA CYS A 285 -17.31 23.39 16.29
C CYS A 285 -16.39 22.16 16.39
N GLY A 286 -15.38 22.18 17.28
CA GLY A 286 -14.51 21.03 17.53
C GLY A 286 -15.30 19.82 18.04
N VAL A 287 -16.22 20.01 18.98
CA VAL A 287 -17.12 18.93 19.47
C VAL A 287 -18.06 18.44 18.36
N ILE A 288 -18.61 19.36 17.56
CA ILE A 288 -19.49 19.02 16.43
C ILE A 288 -18.73 18.19 15.39
N ILE A 289 -17.51 18.58 15.04
CA ILE A 289 -16.66 17.87 14.08
C ILE A 289 -16.25 16.52 14.66
N GLY A 290 -15.69 16.51 15.87
CA GLY A 290 -15.10 15.33 16.52
C GLY A 290 -16.06 14.29 17.05
N SER A 291 -17.33 14.64 17.32
CA SER A 291 -18.35 13.66 17.73
C SER A 291 -18.50 12.52 16.70
N MET A 292 -18.36 12.82 15.41
CA MET A 292 -18.34 11.81 14.34
C MET A 292 -17.13 10.86 14.49
N ALA A 293 -15.94 11.38 14.77
CA ALA A 293 -14.74 10.57 14.97
C ALA A 293 -14.85 9.69 16.24
N VAL A 294 -15.44 10.20 17.32
CA VAL A 294 -15.67 9.44 18.56
C VAL A 294 -16.53 8.22 18.29
N ALA A 295 -17.67 8.38 17.64
CA ALA A 295 -18.54 7.26 17.28
C ALA A 295 -17.87 6.29 16.31
N GLN A 296 -17.04 6.81 15.40
CA GLN A 296 -16.32 6.00 14.43
C GLN A 296 -15.39 4.98 15.11
N VAL A 297 -14.59 5.37 16.11
CA VAL A 297 -13.65 4.49 16.86
C VAL A 297 -14.35 3.20 17.34
N PHE A 298 -15.55 3.32 17.89
CA PHE A 298 -16.30 2.16 18.36
C PHE A 298 -16.89 1.34 17.20
N SER A 299 -17.41 2.02 16.18
CA SER A 299 -18.03 1.35 15.03
C SER A 299 -17.02 0.57 14.19
N SER A 300 -15.80 1.06 13.99
CA SER A 300 -14.82 0.42 13.11
C SER A 300 -14.42 -0.98 13.58
N VAL A 301 -14.33 -1.20 14.90
CA VAL A 301 -14.11 -2.54 15.47
C VAL A 301 -15.28 -3.47 15.16
N TYR A 302 -16.52 -3.02 15.36
CA TYR A 302 -17.72 -3.81 15.08
C TYR A 302 -17.87 -4.13 13.58
N PHE A 303 -17.67 -3.14 12.72
CA PHE A 303 -17.70 -3.31 11.27
C PHE A 303 -16.58 -4.22 10.76
N SER A 304 -15.38 -4.12 11.35
CA SER A 304 -14.29 -5.07 11.05
C SER A 304 -14.67 -6.49 11.44
N ALA A 305 -15.29 -6.68 12.61
CA ALA A 305 -15.78 -7.98 13.05
C ALA A 305 -16.91 -8.53 12.15
N TRP A 306 -17.85 -7.67 11.75
CA TRP A 306 -19.00 -8.04 10.90
C TRP A 306 -18.58 -8.35 9.47
N SER A 307 -17.59 -7.63 8.93
CA SER A 307 -17.03 -7.91 7.59
C SER A 307 -16.37 -9.28 7.48
N ASN A 308 -15.97 -9.91 8.61
CA ASN A 308 -15.59 -11.34 8.62
C ASN A 308 -16.70 -12.24 8.07
N ARG A 309 -17.99 -11.85 8.14
CA ARG A 309 -19.15 -12.66 7.75
C ARG A 309 -19.87 -12.22 6.46
N SER A 310 -19.91 -10.92 6.17
CA SER A 310 -20.48 -10.37 4.92
C SER A 310 -19.97 -8.95 4.71
N TYR A 311 -19.71 -8.55 3.46
CA TYR A 311 -19.38 -7.17 3.13
C TYR A 311 -20.62 -6.34 2.81
N LEU A 312 -21.65 -6.94 2.19
CA LEU A 312 -22.87 -6.21 1.81
C LEU A 312 -23.65 -5.72 3.02
N ARG A 313 -23.85 -6.57 4.05
CA ARG A 313 -24.71 -6.22 5.20
C ARG A 313 -24.18 -5.02 6.00
N PRO A 314 -22.87 -4.94 6.35
CA PRO A 314 -22.31 -3.74 6.96
C PRO A 314 -22.47 -2.48 6.09
N LEU A 315 -22.26 -2.58 4.76
CA LEU A 315 -22.39 -1.42 3.86
C LEU A 315 -23.82 -0.89 3.78
N VAL A 316 -24.81 -1.78 3.77
CA VAL A 316 -26.23 -1.40 3.81
C VAL A 316 -26.56 -0.71 5.14
N PHE A 317 -26.16 -1.30 6.27
CA PHE A 317 -26.38 -0.71 7.59
C PHE A 317 -25.72 0.66 7.72
N SER A 318 -24.46 0.80 7.27
CA SER A 318 -23.74 2.07 7.18
C SER A 318 -24.54 3.13 6.44
N SER A 319 -25.07 2.80 5.25
CA SER A 319 -25.79 3.75 4.42
C SER A 319 -27.11 4.22 5.06
N ILE A 320 -27.83 3.32 5.73
CA ILE A 320 -29.07 3.65 6.46
C ILE A 320 -28.77 4.56 7.65
N VAL A 321 -27.75 4.23 8.43
CA VAL A 321 -27.33 5.02 9.60
C VAL A 321 -26.84 6.41 9.19
N LEU A 322 -26.10 6.51 8.09
CA LEU A 322 -25.65 7.79 7.52
C LEU A 322 -26.80 8.64 6.98
N LEU A 323 -27.82 8.01 6.40
CA LEU A 323 -29.04 8.70 5.99
C LEU A 323 -29.75 9.30 7.22
N ILE A 324 -29.95 8.50 8.27
CA ILE A 324 -30.57 8.96 9.52
C ILE A 324 -29.74 10.10 10.15
N GLY A 325 -28.42 9.91 10.30
CA GLY A 325 -27.54 10.89 10.93
C GLY A 325 -27.55 12.25 10.21
N ASN A 326 -27.54 12.25 8.88
CA ASN A 326 -27.59 13.47 8.08
C ASN A 326 -28.96 14.16 8.13
N THR A 327 -30.05 13.40 8.18
CA THR A 327 -31.39 13.99 8.40
C THR A 327 -31.51 14.64 9.78
N LEU A 328 -30.98 13.99 10.83
CA LEU A 328 -30.96 14.57 12.18
C LEU A 328 -30.09 15.84 12.25
N TYR A 329 -28.94 15.83 11.58
CA TYR A 329 -28.08 17.01 11.48
C TYR A 329 -28.80 18.21 10.85
N ALA A 330 -29.55 17.99 9.78
CA ALA A 330 -30.31 19.06 9.12
C ALA A 330 -31.50 19.55 9.97
N LEU A 331 -32.20 18.63 10.64
CA LEU A 331 -33.35 18.95 11.50
C LEU A 331 -32.97 19.67 12.80
N ALA A 332 -31.72 19.57 13.24
CA ALA A 332 -31.26 20.20 14.48
C ALA A 332 -31.42 21.74 14.47
N TYR A 333 -31.33 22.37 13.30
CA TYR A 333 -31.58 23.80 13.11
C TYR A 333 -33.02 24.17 13.42
N ASP A 334 -33.99 23.46 12.83
CA ASP A 334 -35.41 23.74 13.01
C ASP A 334 -35.91 23.37 14.42
N LEU A 335 -35.25 22.41 15.08
CA LEU A 335 -35.49 22.02 16.47
C LEU A 335 -34.73 22.89 17.48
N ASN A 336 -33.84 23.78 17.02
CA ASN A 336 -32.96 24.62 17.83
C ASN A 336 -32.26 23.84 18.96
N SER A 337 -31.65 22.69 18.63
CA SER A 337 -31.15 21.74 19.63
C SER A 337 -29.76 21.19 19.29
N ILE A 338 -28.74 21.63 20.04
CA ILE A 338 -27.37 21.10 19.97
C ILE A 338 -27.30 19.59 20.25
N PRO A 339 -28.04 19.02 21.24
CA PRO A 339 -28.06 17.58 21.42
C PRO A 339 -28.51 16.80 20.17
N VAL A 340 -29.51 17.29 19.43
CA VAL A 340 -29.97 16.64 18.19
C VAL A 340 -28.89 16.71 17.12
N LEU A 341 -28.18 17.84 17.02
CA LEU A 341 -27.04 18.00 16.12
C LEU A 341 -25.96 16.95 16.42
N LEU A 342 -25.57 16.83 17.69
CA LEU A 342 -24.54 15.89 18.14
C LEU A 342 -24.98 14.43 17.95
N ILE A 343 -26.24 14.10 18.23
CA ILE A 343 -26.78 12.77 17.95
C ILE A 343 -26.69 12.48 16.45
N GLY A 344 -27.09 13.41 15.58
CA GLY A 344 -26.95 13.25 14.13
C GLY A 344 -25.50 12.97 13.71
N ARG A 345 -24.53 13.69 14.28
CA ARG A 345 -23.09 13.49 14.02
C ARG A 345 -22.57 12.14 14.56
N LEU A 346 -23.02 11.71 15.74
CA LEU A 346 -22.70 10.39 16.29
C LEU A 346 -23.22 9.28 15.37
N PHE A 347 -24.46 9.38 14.86
CA PHE A 347 -24.99 8.46 13.86
C PHE A 347 -24.13 8.45 12.59
N CYS A 348 -23.74 9.62 12.07
CA CYS A 348 -22.82 9.69 10.93
C CYS A 348 -21.50 8.95 11.19
N GLY A 349 -20.96 9.03 12.42
CA GLY A 349 -19.76 8.30 12.82
C GLY A 349 -19.97 6.79 12.92
N LEU A 350 -21.10 6.36 13.51
CA LEU A 350 -21.48 4.94 13.60
C LEU A 350 -21.65 4.28 12.23
N GLY A 351 -21.98 5.05 11.20
CA GLY A 351 -22.09 4.58 9.83
C GLY A 351 -20.76 4.42 9.10
N SER A 352 -19.60 4.52 9.76
CA SER A 352 -18.30 4.43 9.08
C SER A 352 -17.95 3.02 8.61
N ALA A 353 -18.10 2.76 7.31
CA ALA A 353 -17.71 1.49 6.69
C ALA A 353 -16.24 1.46 6.22
N ARG A 354 -15.39 2.43 6.59
CA ARG A 354 -14.01 2.52 6.05
C ARG A 354 -13.15 1.28 6.34
N ALA A 355 -13.30 0.68 7.51
CA ALA A 355 -12.62 -0.56 7.86
C ALA A 355 -13.04 -1.72 6.92
N VAL A 356 -14.32 -1.77 6.54
CA VAL A 356 -14.87 -2.74 5.59
C VAL A 356 -14.30 -2.52 4.20
N ASN A 357 -14.27 -1.26 3.72
CA ASN A 357 -13.78 -0.94 2.37
C ASN A 357 -12.29 -1.30 2.21
N ARG A 358 -11.46 -0.97 3.21
CA ARG A 358 -10.04 -1.34 3.22
C ARG A 358 -9.87 -2.86 3.24
N ARG A 359 -10.68 -3.55 4.04
CA ARG A 359 -10.65 -5.00 4.12
C ARG A 359 -11.09 -5.64 2.81
N TYR A 360 -12.11 -5.13 2.15
CA TYR A 360 -12.57 -5.62 0.85
C TYR A 360 -11.44 -5.54 -0.20
N ILE A 361 -10.71 -4.42 -0.23
CA ILE A 361 -9.54 -4.25 -1.12
C ILE A 361 -8.45 -5.27 -0.79
N SER A 362 -8.18 -5.52 0.49
CA SER A 362 -7.29 -6.60 0.88
C SER A 362 -7.85 -7.94 0.38
N ASP A 363 -9.00 -8.39 0.85
CA ASP A 363 -9.41 -9.78 0.71
C ASP A 363 -9.83 -10.17 -0.72
N CYS A 364 -10.38 -9.23 -1.51
CA CYS A 364 -11.03 -9.54 -2.79
C CYS A 364 -10.26 -9.06 -4.03
N VAL A 365 -9.28 -8.16 -3.90
CA VAL A 365 -8.53 -7.63 -5.05
C VAL A 365 -7.26 -8.45 -5.27
N PRO A 366 -7.03 -8.97 -6.49
CA PRO A 366 -5.81 -9.70 -6.82
C PRO A 366 -4.54 -8.91 -6.50
N LEU A 367 -3.47 -9.59 -6.08
CA LEU A 367 -2.21 -8.96 -5.65
C LEU A 367 -1.64 -7.97 -6.68
N LYS A 368 -1.76 -8.26 -7.98
CA LYS A 368 -1.31 -7.39 -9.08
C LYS A 368 -2.05 -6.05 -9.15
N LEU A 369 -3.30 -6.01 -8.68
CA LEU A 369 -4.18 -4.83 -8.71
C LEU A 369 -4.34 -4.19 -7.33
N ARG A 370 -3.98 -4.88 -6.24
CA ARG A 370 -4.18 -4.41 -4.87
C ARG A 370 -3.48 -3.08 -4.60
N LEU A 371 -2.25 -2.88 -5.11
CA LEU A 371 -1.55 -1.59 -4.99
C LEU A 371 -2.35 -0.45 -5.64
N LYS A 372 -2.87 -0.66 -6.85
CA LYS A 372 -3.69 0.33 -7.59
C LYS A 372 -5.01 0.60 -6.87
N ALA A 373 -5.66 -0.44 -6.34
CA ALA A 373 -6.91 -0.31 -5.60
C ALA A 373 -6.72 0.44 -4.27
N SER A 374 -5.65 0.16 -3.53
CA SER A 374 -5.29 0.90 -2.32
C SER A 374 -4.95 2.37 -2.62
N ALA A 375 -4.21 2.64 -3.70
CA ALA A 375 -3.97 4.01 -4.17
C ALA A 375 -5.29 4.71 -4.53
N GLY A 376 -6.18 4.02 -5.26
CA GLY A 376 -7.52 4.52 -5.58
C GLY A 376 -8.36 4.85 -4.34
N PHE A 377 -8.26 4.06 -3.25
CA PHE A 377 -8.93 4.36 -1.98
C PHE A 377 -8.41 5.64 -1.32
N VAL A 378 -7.09 5.86 -1.33
CA VAL A 378 -6.47 7.08 -0.81
C VAL A 378 -6.88 8.28 -1.65
N SER A 379 -6.79 8.18 -2.99
CA SER A 379 -7.23 9.23 -3.90
C SER A 379 -8.71 9.56 -3.76
N ALA A 380 -9.59 8.55 -3.63
CA ALA A 380 -11.01 8.74 -3.38
C ALA A 380 -11.27 9.45 -2.04
N SER A 381 -10.48 9.13 -1.00
CA SER A 381 -10.58 9.80 0.30
C SER A 381 -10.20 11.28 0.20
N ALA A 382 -9.07 11.58 -0.46
CA ALA A 382 -8.58 12.94 -0.65
C ALA A 382 -9.51 13.78 -1.53
N LEU A 383 -10.01 13.21 -2.63
CA LEU A 383 -11.03 13.83 -3.47
C LEU A 383 -12.29 14.16 -2.67
N GLY A 384 -12.75 13.25 -1.80
CA GLY A 384 -13.91 13.51 -0.95
C GLY A 384 -13.67 14.66 0.04
N MET A 385 -12.46 14.73 0.63
CA MET A 385 -12.06 15.83 1.51
C MET A 385 -12.05 17.19 0.78
N ALA A 386 -11.65 17.21 -0.49
CA ALA A 386 -11.70 18.42 -1.33
C ALA A 386 -13.12 18.79 -1.76
N CYS A 387 -13.89 17.80 -2.20
CA CYS A 387 -15.25 17.97 -2.70
C CYS A 387 -16.24 18.42 -1.62
N GLY A 388 -16.05 18.01 -0.36
CA GLY A 388 -16.90 18.43 0.76
C GLY A 388 -17.04 19.96 0.85
N PRO A 389 -15.96 20.69 1.18
CA PRO A 389 -15.97 22.15 1.23
C PRO A 389 -16.40 22.79 -0.11
N ALA A 390 -16.01 22.22 -1.25
CA ALA A 390 -16.43 22.72 -2.55
C ALA A 390 -17.96 22.70 -2.74
N LEU A 391 -18.65 21.65 -2.28
CA LEU A 391 -20.11 21.57 -2.30
C LEU A 391 -20.74 22.54 -1.29
N ALA A 392 -20.15 22.70 -0.10
CA ALA A 392 -20.61 23.67 0.89
C ALA A 392 -20.63 25.11 0.34
N CYS A 393 -19.65 25.46 -0.49
CA CYS A 393 -19.59 26.75 -1.19
C CYS A 393 -20.80 26.99 -2.12
N LEU A 394 -21.39 25.94 -2.69
CA LEU A 394 -22.53 26.06 -3.61
C LEU A 394 -23.86 26.24 -2.85
N PHE A 395 -23.90 25.93 -1.55
CA PHE A 395 -25.13 25.92 -0.74
C PHE A 395 -25.47 27.26 -0.10
N GLN A 396 -25.25 28.37 -0.83
CA GLN A 396 -25.49 29.74 -0.34
C GLN A 396 -26.96 30.19 -0.43
N THR A 397 -27.91 29.27 -0.54
CA THR A 397 -29.34 29.58 -0.66
C THR A 397 -30.02 29.60 0.71
N ASN A 398 -31.00 30.48 0.90
CA ASN A 398 -31.86 30.49 2.08
C ASN A 398 -33.33 30.48 1.63
N PHE A 399 -34.03 29.37 1.86
CA PHE A 399 -35.46 29.26 1.63
C PHE A 399 -36.09 28.28 2.62
N LYS A 400 -37.41 28.35 2.77
CA LYS A 400 -38.17 27.50 3.68
C LYS A 400 -39.23 26.73 2.92
N ILE A 401 -39.24 25.40 3.06
CA ILE A 401 -40.30 24.55 2.52
C ILE A 401 -41.08 23.99 3.70
N TYR A 402 -42.34 24.39 3.83
CA TYR A 402 -43.19 24.10 5.00
C TYR A 402 -42.53 24.53 6.32
N LYS A 403 -42.20 23.57 7.19
CA LYS A 403 -41.52 23.80 8.47
C LYS A 403 -40.01 23.58 8.41
N LEU A 404 -39.47 23.15 7.26
CA LEU A 404 -38.06 22.82 7.10
C LEU A 404 -37.29 23.98 6.49
N THR A 405 -36.22 24.39 7.17
CA THR A 405 -35.35 25.48 6.71
C THR A 405 -34.19 24.91 5.88
N PHE A 406 -33.99 25.46 4.68
CA PHE A 406 -32.89 25.13 3.78
C PHE A 406 -31.97 26.34 3.70
N ASN A 407 -30.89 26.31 4.48
CA ASN A 407 -29.86 27.33 4.54
C ASN A 407 -28.47 26.71 4.39
N GLN A 408 -27.42 27.54 4.52
CA GLN A 408 -26.02 27.12 4.42
C GLN A 408 -25.62 26.04 5.45
N ASP A 409 -26.30 25.98 6.59
CA ASP A 409 -26.02 25.04 7.68
C ASP A 409 -26.75 23.71 7.49
N THR A 410 -27.99 23.72 6.97
CA THR A 410 -28.84 22.53 6.85
C THR A 410 -28.71 21.81 5.50
N LEU A 411 -28.41 22.54 4.42
CA LEU A 411 -28.24 21.99 3.06
C LEU A 411 -27.19 20.87 2.97
N PRO A 412 -26.01 20.97 3.61
CA PRO A 412 -25.07 19.86 3.70
C PRO A 412 -25.73 18.55 4.15
N GLY A 413 -26.55 18.60 5.20
CA GLY A 413 -27.24 17.42 5.74
C GLY A 413 -28.27 16.85 4.75
N TRP A 414 -29.10 17.70 4.13
CA TRP A 414 -30.11 17.24 3.17
C TRP A 414 -29.50 16.62 1.91
N VAL A 415 -28.47 17.26 1.34
CA VAL A 415 -27.81 16.75 0.13
C VAL A 415 -27.08 15.44 0.41
N MET A 416 -26.42 15.33 1.57
CA MET A 416 -25.76 14.09 1.95
C MET A 416 -26.76 12.97 2.25
N ALA A 417 -27.90 13.27 2.90
CA ALA A 417 -28.96 12.27 3.12
C ALA A 417 -29.49 11.71 1.79
N LEU A 418 -29.74 12.57 0.79
CA LEU A 418 -30.14 12.14 -0.55
C LEU A 418 -29.04 11.33 -1.24
N SER A 419 -27.79 11.74 -1.13
CA SER A 419 -26.66 11.03 -1.74
C SER A 419 -26.48 9.62 -1.16
N TRP A 420 -26.66 9.46 0.16
CA TRP A 420 -26.64 8.16 0.83
C TRP A 420 -27.84 7.28 0.45
N LEU A 421 -29.01 7.87 0.20
CA LEU A 421 -30.17 7.14 -0.35
C LEU A 421 -29.87 6.60 -1.75
N VAL A 422 -29.34 7.44 -2.63
CA VAL A 422 -28.96 7.04 -3.99
C VAL A 422 -27.88 5.96 -3.96
N TYR A 423 -26.87 6.12 -3.10
CA TYR A 423 -25.84 5.10 -2.90
C TYR A 423 -26.42 3.78 -2.39
N LEU A 424 -27.35 3.81 -1.44
CA LEU A 424 -28.02 2.61 -0.91
C LEU A 424 -28.77 1.85 -2.01
N LEU A 425 -29.52 2.56 -2.86
CA LEU A 425 -30.22 1.97 -3.99
C LEU A 425 -29.23 1.37 -5.00
N TRP A 426 -28.15 2.08 -5.31
CA TRP A 426 -27.13 1.60 -6.22
C TRP A 426 -26.39 0.36 -5.69
N LEU A 427 -26.05 0.38 -4.39
CA LEU A 427 -25.45 -0.75 -3.68
C LEU A 427 -26.35 -1.99 -3.75
N TRP A 428 -27.65 -1.84 -3.51
CA TRP A 428 -28.60 -2.96 -3.55
C TRP A 428 -28.63 -3.63 -4.93
N ILE A 429 -28.60 -2.83 -6.01
CA ILE A 429 -28.75 -3.34 -7.38
C ILE A 429 -27.44 -3.95 -7.90
N SER A 430 -26.31 -3.31 -7.61
CA SER A 430 -25.04 -3.58 -8.31
C SER A 430 -24.01 -4.34 -7.49
N PHE A 431 -24.13 -4.40 -6.16
CA PHE A 431 -23.14 -5.05 -5.33
C PHE A 431 -23.29 -6.57 -5.38
N ARG A 432 -22.20 -7.26 -5.71
CA ARG A 432 -22.14 -8.72 -5.70
C ARG A 432 -21.22 -9.20 -4.59
N GLU A 433 -21.76 -10.00 -3.68
CA GLU A 433 -21.00 -10.60 -2.58
C GLU A 433 -20.03 -11.65 -3.13
N PRO A 434 -18.73 -11.61 -2.77
CA PRO A 434 -17.72 -12.55 -3.28
C PRO A 434 -17.97 -13.97 -2.74
N PRO A 435 -17.81 -15.02 -3.57
CA PRO A 435 -17.97 -16.40 -3.15
C PRO A 435 -16.88 -16.79 -2.15
N ARG A 436 -17.30 -17.27 -0.97
CA ARG A 436 -16.40 -17.70 0.10
C ARG A 436 -16.14 -19.19 -0.01
N GLU A 437 -14.90 -19.60 0.28
CA GLU A 437 -14.61 -20.97 0.69
C GLU A 437 -15.29 -21.19 2.05
N ASN A 438 -16.56 -21.61 2.01
CA ASN A 438 -17.05 -22.40 3.11
C ASN A 438 -16.14 -23.62 3.17
N ASN A 439 -15.66 -23.97 4.36
CA ASN A 439 -15.23 -25.32 4.68
C ASN A 439 -16.41 -26.25 4.36
N LYS A 440 -16.56 -26.61 3.08
CA LYS A 440 -17.06 -27.91 2.71
C LYS A 440 -15.97 -28.84 3.21
N LEU A 441 -16.07 -29.22 4.49
CA LEU A 441 -15.69 -30.55 4.90
C LEU A 441 -16.29 -31.44 3.81
N VAL A 442 -15.43 -31.95 2.95
CA VAL A 442 -15.75 -33.07 2.08
C VAL A 442 -16.40 -34.08 3.04
N PRO A 443 -17.64 -34.54 2.78
CA PRO A 443 -18.18 -35.65 3.54
C PRO A 443 -17.15 -36.76 3.37
N GLN A 444 -16.44 -37.06 4.46
CA GLN A 444 -15.56 -38.20 4.51
C GLN A 444 -16.49 -39.38 4.22
N GLU A 445 -16.35 -39.99 3.05
CA GLU A 445 -17.09 -41.20 2.70
C GLU A 445 -16.73 -42.25 3.75
N SER A 446 -17.63 -42.39 4.71
CA SER A 446 -17.58 -43.37 5.76
C SER A 446 -17.69 -44.74 5.10
N TYR A 447 -16.63 -45.54 5.20
CA TYR A 447 -16.74 -46.96 5.01
C TYR A 447 -17.84 -47.50 5.94
N THR A 448 -18.76 -48.22 5.32
CA THR A 448 -19.93 -48.92 5.85
C THR A 448 -19.66 -49.68 7.16
N GLY A 449 -20.57 -49.55 8.14
CA GLY A 449 -20.59 -50.40 9.33
C GLY A 449 -21.61 -50.06 10.42
N LEU A 450 -22.89 -50.38 10.15
CA LEU A 450 -24.01 -50.68 11.08
C LEU A 450 -24.69 -49.59 11.95
N PRO A 451 -26.02 -49.70 12.20
CA PRO A 451 -26.88 -48.61 12.69
C PRO A 451 -27.47 -48.84 14.10
N VAL A 452 -27.53 -47.80 14.95
CA VAL A 452 -28.47 -47.67 16.10
C VAL A 452 -28.60 -46.16 16.39
N GLN A 453 -29.66 -45.49 15.92
CA GLN A 453 -30.91 -45.12 16.61
C GLN A 453 -30.83 -43.96 17.62
N ASP A 454 -31.63 -42.92 17.30
CA ASP A 454 -32.35 -41.96 18.14
C ASP A 454 -31.59 -41.04 19.13
N ALA A 455 -31.61 -39.72 18.86
CA ALA A 455 -32.62 -38.81 19.43
C ALA A 455 -32.24 -37.34 19.18
N VAL A 456 -33.27 -36.57 18.81
CA VAL A 456 -33.29 -35.12 18.65
C VAL A 456 -33.34 -34.47 20.03
N GLU A 457 -32.52 -33.44 20.29
CA GLU A 457 -32.99 -32.29 21.08
C GLU A 457 -32.13 -31.04 20.86
N ILE A 458 -32.86 -29.94 20.64
CA ILE A 458 -32.40 -28.56 20.50
C ILE A 458 -32.47 -27.97 21.90
N ASP A 459 -31.40 -27.35 22.43
CA ASP A 459 -31.60 -26.12 23.19
C ASP A 459 -30.36 -25.22 23.32
N PHE A 460 -30.65 -23.92 23.32
CA PHE A 460 -29.75 -22.80 23.53
C PHE A 460 -29.65 -22.46 25.03
N THR A 461 -28.58 -21.76 25.40
CA THR A 461 -28.37 -20.89 26.60
C THR A 461 -27.59 -21.41 27.83
N GLN A 462 -26.32 -20.94 27.91
CA GLN A 462 -25.66 -20.27 29.05
C GLN A 462 -25.28 -21.09 30.34
N PRO A 463 -24.47 -20.55 31.29
CA PRO A 463 -23.01 -20.34 31.21
C PRO A 463 -22.22 -20.76 32.50
N LEU A 464 -20.88 -20.67 32.43
CA LEU A 464 -19.90 -20.37 33.51
C LEU A 464 -19.83 -21.19 34.84
N LEU A 465 -18.63 -21.79 35.01
CA LEU A 465 -17.83 -22.01 36.23
C LEU A 465 -18.18 -23.15 37.20
N LEU A 466 -17.23 -24.08 37.38
CA LEU A 466 -16.78 -24.54 38.69
C LEU A 466 -15.40 -25.24 38.61
N ASN A 467 -14.41 -24.66 39.31
CA ASN A 467 -13.18 -25.30 39.76
C ASN A 467 -13.45 -26.12 41.03
N SER A 468 -12.79 -27.26 41.22
CA SER A 468 -12.41 -27.86 42.54
C SER A 468 -11.88 -29.29 42.27
N GLU A 469 -10.56 -29.51 42.31
CA GLU A 469 -9.71 -29.97 43.43
C GLU A 469 -9.54 -31.51 43.50
N ALA A 470 -8.27 -31.97 43.49
CA ALA A 470 -7.78 -32.97 44.44
C ALA A 470 -6.23 -32.97 44.48
N LYS A 471 -5.69 -32.92 45.71
CA LYS A 471 -4.28 -32.85 46.13
C LYS A 471 -3.59 -34.23 46.09
N PHE A 472 -2.24 -34.27 46.03
CA PHE A 472 -1.36 -34.68 47.17
C PHE A 472 0.15 -34.71 46.83
N GLN A 473 0.91 -33.93 47.63
CA GLN A 473 2.26 -34.09 48.23
C GLN A 473 3.52 -34.58 47.47
N ASP A 474 4.47 -33.61 47.37
CA ASP A 474 5.82 -33.57 47.98
C ASP A 474 6.98 -34.41 47.40
N ASN A 475 7.94 -33.72 46.77
CA ASN A 475 9.35 -33.72 47.19
C ASN A 475 10.19 -32.72 46.37
N ASN A 476 10.91 -31.86 47.07
CA ASN A 476 11.89 -30.91 46.54
C ASN A 476 13.08 -31.62 45.88
N VAL A 477 13.33 -31.33 44.60
CA VAL A 477 14.67 -31.27 44.02
C VAL A 477 14.67 -30.11 43.01
N ASP A 478 15.60 -29.19 43.19
CA ASP A 478 15.88 -28.09 42.28
C ASP A 478 16.04 -28.58 40.83
N GLN A 479 15.15 -28.17 39.93
CA GLN A 479 15.35 -28.31 38.49
C GLN A 479 14.82 -27.06 37.78
N GLU A 480 15.72 -26.52 36.96
CA GLU A 480 15.55 -25.42 36.03
C GLU A 480 14.22 -25.55 35.26
N PHE A 481 13.42 -24.48 35.25
CA PHE A 481 12.19 -24.44 34.48
C PHE A 481 12.53 -24.45 32.98
N ASP A 482 12.35 -25.63 32.39
CA ASP A 482 12.31 -25.89 30.96
C ASP A 482 11.11 -25.17 30.34
N ASP A 483 11.39 -24.12 29.55
CA ASP A 483 10.46 -23.47 28.63
C ASP A 483 10.19 -24.45 27.47
N GLY A 484 9.24 -25.38 27.64
CA GLY A 484 8.96 -26.39 26.63
C GLY A 484 7.57 -27.01 26.74
N GLU A 485 6.56 -26.32 26.19
CA GLU A 485 5.41 -26.88 25.44
C GLU A 485 4.34 -25.79 25.22
N GLU A 486 4.66 -24.78 24.40
CA GLU A 486 3.59 -24.00 23.75
C GLU A 486 3.01 -24.85 22.61
N ASN A 487 1.73 -25.24 22.78
CA ASN A 487 0.91 -25.95 21.81
C ASN A 487 1.14 -25.45 20.36
N TYR A 488 1.63 -26.34 19.50
CA TYR A 488 1.84 -26.11 18.06
C TYR A 488 0.58 -25.61 17.31
N ASP A 489 -0.62 -25.77 17.88
CA ASP A 489 -1.91 -25.40 17.28
C ASP A 489 -2.30 -23.91 17.40
N GLU A 490 -1.61 -23.10 18.21
CA GLU A 490 -1.91 -21.65 18.30
C GLU A 490 -1.22 -20.79 17.24
N SER A 491 -0.24 -21.35 16.53
CA SER A 491 0.60 -20.64 15.56
C SER A 491 -0.13 -20.15 14.30
N HIS A 492 -1.28 -20.76 13.97
CA HIS A 492 -2.01 -20.52 12.71
C HIS A 492 -3.37 -19.79 12.82
N LYS A 493 -3.87 -19.48 14.03
CA LYS A 493 -5.21 -18.89 14.19
C LYS A 493 -5.23 -17.36 13.96
N PRO A 494 -6.25 -16.81 13.26
CA PRO A 494 -6.40 -15.38 13.03
C PRO A 494 -6.68 -14.63 14.34
N VAL A 495 -6.13 -13.41 14.47
CA VAL A 495 -6.26 -12.60 15.68
C VAL A 495 -7.66 -11.99 15.78
N THR A 496 -8.47 -12.50 16.71
CA THR A 496 -9.84 -12.01 16.95
C THR A 496 -9.96 -11.13 18.21
N SER A 497 -8.96 -11.11 19.08
CA SER A 497 -8.97 -10.37 20.36
C SER A 497 -7.93 -9.25 20.41
N ILE A 498 -8.31 -8.15 21.09
CA ILE A 498 -7.45 -6.96 21.30
C ILE A 498 -6.20 -7.30 22.12
N VAL A 499 -6.33 -8.22 23.09
CA VAL A 499 -5.21 -8.65 23.96
C VAL A 499 -4.17 -9.41 23.17
N SER A 500 -4.60 -10.30 22.25
CA SER A 500 -3.68 -11.00 21.34
C SER A 500 -3.04 -10.05 20.32
N ALA A 501 -3.77 -9.05 19.82
CA ALA A 501 -3.21 -8.03 18.94
C ALA A 501 -2.15 -7.19 19.67
N TYR A 502 -2.45 -6.77 20.90
CA TYR A 502 -1.53 -6.02 21.75
C TYR A 502 -0.28 -6.83 22.09
N ARG A 503 -0.41 -8.11 22.49
CA ARG A 503 0.74 -9.01 22.74
C ARG A 503 1.65 -9.16 21.52
N LEU A 504 1.10 -9.16 20.30
CA LEU A 504 1.88 -9.20 19.06
C LEU A 504 2.56 -7.87 18.72
N LEU A 505 1.98 -6.75 19.17
CA LEU A 505 2.54 -5.41 18.99
C LEU A 505 3.55 -5.05 20.10
N THR A 506 3.54 -5.74 21.25
CA THR A 506 4.40 -5.45 22.40
C THR A 506 5.63 -6.37 22.38
N PRO A 507 6.87 -5.87 22.58
CA PRO A 507 8.05 -6.72 22.59
C PRO A 507 8.03 -7.68 23.79
N SER A 508 8.31 -8.97 23.57
CA SER A 508 8.66 -9.90 24.65
C SER A 508 10.06 -9.56 25.17
N VAL A 509 10.19 -9.42 26.49
CA VAL A 509 11.39 -8.91 27.21
C VAL A 509 12.69 -9.71 26.96
N LYS A 510 12.64 -10.87 26.30
CA LYS A 510 13.80 -11.78 26.13
C LYS A 510 14.73 -11.54 24.91
N SER A 511 14.56 -10.50 24.08
CA SER A 511 15.53 -10.26 22.97
C SER A 511 15.96 -8.79 22.84
N GLN A 512 16.87 -8.38 23.72
CA GLN A 512 17.65 -7.16 23.53
C GLN A 512 18.73 -7.44 22.48
N ILE A 513 18.86 -6.56 21.47
CA ILE A 513 19.82 -6.64 20.35
C ILE A 513 19.35 -7.49 19.14
N ARG A 514 18.14 -7.26 18.63
CA ARG A 514 17.83 -7.42 17.19
C ARG A 514 16.59 -6.60 16.83
N VAL A 515 16.64 -5.90 15.70
CA VAL A 515 15.54 -5.13 15.10
C VAL A 515 14.21 -5.88 15.21
N ASN A 516 13.24 -5.32 15.96
CA ASN A 516 11.94 -5.96 16.20
C ASN A 516 10.87 -5.33 15.28
N PRO A 517 10.27 -6.09 14.34
CA PRO A 517 9.25 -5.58 13.42
C PRO A 517 8.01 -5.01 14.14
N ALA A 518 7.73 -5.44 15.37
CA ALA A 518 6.66 -4.88 16.19
C ALA A 518 6.91 -3.39 16.53
N ILE A 519 8.15 -3.03 16.86
CA ILE A 519 8.54 -1.64 17.19
C ILE A 519 8.41 -0.76 15.95
N THR A 520 8.89 -1.23 14.79
CA THR A 520 8.73 -0.51 13.52
C THR A 520 7.24 -0.29 13.21
N CYS A 521 6.38 -1.28 13.46
CA CYS A 521 4.93 -1.14 13.25
C CYS A 521 4.31 -0.08 14.17
N GLN A 522 4.70 -0.06 15.45
CA GLN A 522 4.24 0.94 16.40
C GLN A 522 4.65 2.35 15.98
N VAL A 523 5.90 2.53 15.54
CA VAL A 523 6.37 3.82 15.03
C VAL A 523 5.57 4.26 13.81
N GLN A 524 5.33 3.38 12.84
CA GLN A 524 4.51 3.73 11.66
C GLN A 524 3.06 4.12 12.04
N LEU A 525 2.44 3.42 13.00
CA LEU A 525 1.12 3.80 13.52
C LEU A 525 1.16 5.14 14.25
N PHE A 526 2.24 5.45 14.98
CA PHE A 526 2.42 6.74 15.65
C PHE A 526 2.65 7.89 14.66
N VAL A 527 3.42 7.66 13.59
CA VAL A 527 3.56 8.61 12.48
C VAL A 527 2.21 8.85 11.79
N TYR A 528 1.39 7.81 11.65
CA TYR A 528 0.04 7.93 11.09
C TYR A 528 -0.90 8.73 12.00
N PHE A 529 -0.76 8.53 13.30
CA PHE A 529 -1.46 9.34 14.30
C PHE A 529 -1.03 10.81 14.19
N MET A 530 0.27 11.09 14.16
CA MET A 530 0.84 12.44 14.09
C MET A 530 0.34 13.20 12.85
N LEU A 531 0.43 12.59 11.66
CA LEU A 531 0.01 13.26 10.43
C LEU A 531 -1.51 13.54 10.43
N LYS A 532 -2.32 12.62 10.97
CA LYS A 532 -3.78 12.81 11.03
C LYS A 532 -4.18 13.86 12.06
N TYR A 533 -3.45 13.92 13.17
CA TYR A 533 -3.62 14.97 14.17
C TYR A 533 -3.34 16.36 13.55
N ALA A 534 -2.18 16.53 12.90
CA ALA A 534 -1.79 17.79 12.29
C ALA A 534 -2.74 18.24 11.17
N MET A 535 -3.17 17.31 10.30
CA MET A 535 -4.18 17.60 9.28
C MET A 535 -5.52 18.02 9.88
N GLU A 536 -5.99 17.33 10.92
CA GLU A 536 -7.30 17.62 11.50
C GLU A 536 -7.30 18.98 12.20
N ILE A 537 -6.24 19.33 12.96
CA ILE A 537 -6.07 20.69 13.51
C ILE A 537 -6.15 21.73 12.39
N LEU A 538 -5.38 21.55 11.31
CA LEU A 538 -5.37 22.50 10.20
C LEU A 538 -6.74 22.69 9.55
N VAL A 539 -7.48 21.60 9.32
CA VAL A 539 -8.76 21.63 8.60
C VAL A 539 -9.90 22.08 9.52
N ALA A 540 -10.04 21.51 10.71
CA ALA A 540 -11.16 21.76 11.62
C ALA A 540 -11.07 23.15 12.28
N GLU A 541 -9.87 23.68 12.51
CA GLU A 541 -9.67 25.02 13.09
C GLU A 541 -9.76 26.13 12.04
N SER A 542 -9.73 25.79 10.74
CA SER A 542 -9.64 26.78 9.65
C SER A 542 -10.76 27.80 9.65
N SER A 543 -12.01 27.40 9.94
CA SER A 543 -13.15 28.33 9.99
C SER A 543 -12.99 29.34 11.12
N VAL A 544 -12.64 28.88 12.32
CA VAL A 544 -12.49 29.74 13.51
C VAL A 544 -11.30 30.69 13.37
N VAL A 545 -10.13 30.18 12.94
CA VAL A 545 -8.91 31.01 12.80
C VAL A 545 -9.09 32.07 11.73
N THR A 546 -9.59 31.69 10.56
CA THR A 546 -9.72 32.64 9.45
C THR A 546 -10.86 33.63 9.68
N GLY A 547 -11.92 33.22 10.38
CA GLY A 547 -12.97 34.12 10.86
C GLY A 547 -12.42 35.17 11.84
N HIS A 548 -11.61 34.75 12.82
CA HIS A 548 -11.06 35.65 13.84
C HIS A 548 -9.97 36.58 13.30
N TYR A 549 -8.97 36.05 12.59
CA TYR A 549 -7.79 36.82 12.16
C TYR A 549 -7.97 37.57 10.83
N PHE A 550 -8.80 37.04 9.92
CA PHE A 550 -8.91 37.56 8.56
C PHE A 550 -10.33 37.96 8.17
N ILE A 551 -11.32 37.75 9.05
CA ILE A 551 -12.75 38.05 8.81
C ILE A 551 -13.24 37.33 7.55
N TRP A 552 -12.82 36.07 7.37
CA TRP A 552 -13.26 35.26 6.24
C TRP A 552 -14.70 34.82 6.40
N SER A 553 -15.45 34.86 5.30
CA SER A 553 -16.77 34.24 5.21
C SER A 553 -16.66 32.72 5.08
N ALA A 554 -17.71 31.98 5.45
CA ALA A 554 -17.80 30.52 5.23
C ALA A 554 -17.48 30.12 3.79
N THR A 555 -17.87 30.95 2.81
CA THR A 555 -17.56 30.76 1.38
C THR A 555 -16.07 30.85 1.10
N SER A 556 -15.38 31.83 1.68
CA SER A 556 -13.92 31.99 1.53
C SER A 556 -13.17 30.80 2.13
N VAL A 557 -13.60 30.33 3.31
CA VAL A 557 -13.06 29.13 3.96
C VAL A 557 -13.29 27.88 3.10
N ALA A 558 -14.51 27.72 2.56
CA ALA A 558 -14.87 26.61 1.69
C ALA A 558 -14.00 26.56 0.43
N VAL A 559 -13.79 27.71 -0.23
CA VAL A 559 -12.91 27.82 -1.41
C VAL A 559 -11.46 27.49 -1.05
N PHE A 560 -10.96 28.02 0.08
CA PHE A 560 -9.61 27.73 0.55
C PHE A 560 -9.38 26.23 0.78
N LEU A 561 -10.29 25.56 1.51
CA LEU A 561 -10.20 24.12 1.78
C LEU A 561 -10.36 23.28 0.51
N ALA A 562 -11.24 23.68 -0.41
CA ALA A 562 -11.39 23.00 -1.71
C ALA A 562 -10.10 23.09 -2.54
N CYS A 563 -9.49 24.27 -2.63
CA CYS A 563 -8.20 24.47 -3.29
C CYS A 563 -7.09 23.65 -2.63
N LEU A 564 -7.04 23.64 -1.29
CA LEU A 564 -6.08 22.86 -0.51
C LEU A 564 -6.23 21.36 -0.82
N GLY A 565 -7.45 20.82 -0.79
CA GLY A 565 -7.71 19.41 -1.10
C GLY A 565 -7.45 19.02 -2.56
N LEU A 566 -7.66 19.93 -3.52
CA LEU A 566 -7.35 19.67 -4.94
C LEU A 566 -5.84 19.49 -5.20
N THR A 567 -4.97 20.04 -4.34
CA THR A 567 -3.52 19.88 -4.48
C THR A 567 -3.05 18.44 -4.31
N VAL A 568 -3.86 17.56 -3.70
CA VAL A 568 -3.52 16.15 -3.50
C VAL A 568 -3.36 15.39 -4.81
N LEU A 569 -4.13 15.74 -5.84
CA LEU A 569 -4.07 15.06 -7.14
C LEU A 569 -2.72 15.23 -7.84
N PRO A 570 -2.23 16.45 -8.12
CA PRO A 570 -0.93 16.63 -8.77
C PRO A 570 0.21 16.13 -7.89
N VAL A 571 0.14 16.30 -6.58
CA VAL A 571 1.17 15.83 -5.64
C VAL A 571 1.31 14.31 -5.70
N ASN A 572 0.21 13.56 -5.66
CA ASN A 572 0.26 12.10 -5.75
C ASN A 572 0.85 11.60 -7.08
N VAL A 573 0.58 12.30 -8.19
CA VAL A 573 1.18 11.98 -9.49
C VAL A 573 2.69 12.22 -9.46
N ILE A 574 3.14 13.36 -8.92
CA ILE A 574 4.56 13.71 -8.82
C ILE A 574 5.30 12.70 -7.94
N VAL A 575 4.75 12.38 -6.76
CA VAL A 575 5.36 11.45 -5.82
C VAL A 575 5.46 10.04 -6.43
N GLY A 576 4.38 9.57 -7.06
CA GLY A 576 4.31 8.24 -7.66
C GLY A 576 5.23 8.05 -8.86
N ASN A 577 5.36 9.06 -9.73
CA ASN A 577 6.13 8.94 -10.98
C ASN A 577 7.59 9.36 -10.84
N TYR A 578 7.90 10.40 -10.05
CA TYR A 578 9.24 10.98 -9.98
C TYR A 578 9.95 10.59 -8.67
N ILE A 579 9.33 10.88 -7.52
CA ILE A 579 10.02 10.75 -6.22
C ILE A 579 10.23 9.27 -5.86
N SER A 580 9.23 8.42 -6.05
CA SER A 580 9.32 6.99 -5.74
C SER A 580 10.35 6.23 -6.59
N ASN A 581 10.74 6.78 -7.75
CA ASN A 581 11.77 6.18 -8.61
C ASN A 581 13.19 6.67 -8.28
N MET A 582 13.32 7.83 -7.64
CA MET A 582 14.61 8.45 -7.32
C MET A 582 15.07 8.21 -5.88
N PHE A 583 14.14 8.11 -4.93
CA PHE A 583 14.42 8.04 -3.50
C PHE A 583 13.83 6.80 -2.84
N GLU A 584 14.49 6.32 -1.78
CA GLU A 584 13.96 5.22 -0.97
C GLU A 584 12.78 5.71 -0.10
N GLU A 585 11.75 4.88 0.10
CA GLU A 585 10.56 5.25 0.88
C GLU A 585 10.87 5.80 2.28
N ARG A 586 11.90 5.28 2.98
CA ARG A 586 12.32 5.80 4.30
C ARG A 586 12.88 7.22 4.26
N GLN A 587 13.53 7.60 3.16
CA GLN A 587 14.05 8.96 2.97
C GLN A 587 12.88 9.92 2.72
N VAL A 588 11.92 9.50 1.89
CA VAL A 588 10.70 10.26 1.62
C VAL A 588 9.88 10.42 2.90
N LEU A 589 9.76 9.37 3.72
CA LEU A 589 9.11 9.40 5.03
C LEU A 589 9.71 10.50 5.91
N LEU A 590 11.00 10.41 6.22
CA LEU A 590 11.68 11.39 7.10
C LEU A 590 11.64 12.81 6.52
N ALA A 591 11.85 12.97 5.22
CA ALA A 591 11.77 14.28 4.57
C ALA A 591 10.37 14.89 4.69
N SER A 592 9.32 14.10 4.50
CA SER A 592 7.93 14.56 4.64
C SER A 592 7.57 14.90 6.09
N GLU A 593 8.07 14.16 7.09
CA GLU A 593 7.92 14.52 8.51
C GLU A 593 8.58 15.87 8.84
N ILE A 594 9.81 16.11 8.34
CA ILE A 594 10.51 17.39 8.53
C ILE A 594 9.73 18.52 7.85
N MET A 595 9.17 18.30 6.65
CA MET A 595 8.37 19.32 5.97
C MET A 595 7.05 19.61 6.70
N VAL A 596 6.40 18.61 7.32
CA VAL A 596 5.25 18.83 8.23
C VAL A 596 5.68 19.68 9.42
N LEU A 597 6.84 19.39 10.03
CA LEU A 597 7.38 20.19 11.14
C LEU A 597 7.61 21.65 10.73
N ILE A 598 8.20 21.88 9.56
CA ILE A 598 8.40 23.23 9.01
C ILE A 598 7.05 23.93 8.80
N GLY A 599 6.06 23.24 8.25
CA GLY A 599 4.71 23.77 8.09
C GLY A 599 4.08 24.20 9.41
N ILE A 600 4.17 23.36 10.46
CA ILE A 600 3.69 23.67 11.81
C ILE A 600 4.41 24.89 12.39
N LEU A 601 5.74 24.97 12.22
CA LEU A 601 6.55 26.10 12.71
C LEU A 601 6.18 27.42 12.02
N LEU A 602 5.92 27.39 10.70
CA LEU A 602 5.49 28.56 9.94
C LEU A 602 4.09 29.05 10.34
N SER A 603 3.23 28.15 10.84
CA SER A 603 1.87 28.49 11.28
C SER A 603 1.81 29.31 12.58
N PHE A 604 2.86 29.28 13.42
CA PHE A 604 2.85 30.00 14.70
C PHE A 604 2.75 31.52 14.52
N GLN A 605 1.92 32.15 15.34
CA GLN A 605 1.89 33.60 15.47
C GLN A 605 2.92 34.02 16.53
N VAL A 606 4.09 34.48 16.08
CA VAL A 606 5.21 34.86 16.99
C VAL A 606 5.40 36.37 17.08
N LEU A 607 6.05 37.01 16.10
CA LEU A 607 6.53 38.40 16.19
C LEU A 607 5.93 39.35 15.13
N ILE A 608 5.41 38.81 14.03
CA ILE A 608 4.86 39.56 12.89
C ILE A 608 3.32 39.52 12.97
N PRO A 609 2.58 40.58 12.57
CA PRO A 609 1.13 40.49 12.41
C PRO A 609 0.79 39.28 11.54
N TYR A 610 -0.13 38.45 12.01
CA TYR A 610 -0.49 37.21 11.30
C TYR A 610 -1.09 37.57 9.94
N THR A 611 -0.52 37.06 8.86
CA THR A 611 -0.92 37.44 7.50
C THR A 611 -1.54 36.26 6.75
N VAL A 612 -2.43 36.56 5.80
CA VAL A 612 -3.04 35.55 4.92
C VAL A 612 -1.97 34.72 4.17
N PRO A 613 -0.91 35.31 3.58
CA PRO A 613 0.13 34.52 2.92
C PRO A 613 0.87 33.59 3.87
N GLN A 614 1.12 34.00 5.12
CA GLN A 614 1.73 33.13 6.13
C GLN A 614 0.82 31.93 6.41
N TYR A 615 -0.47 32.16 6.70
CA TYR A 615 -1.42 31.09 6.99
C TYR A 615 -1.58 30.13 5.80
N VAL A 616 -1.81 30.65 4.60
CA VAL A 616 -2.03 29.84 3.39
C VAL A 616 -0.78 29.05 3.00
N SER A 617 0.42 29.65 3.07
CA SER A 617 1.66 28.93 2.75
C SER A 617 1.99 27.86 3.78
N ALA A 618 1.83 28.15 5.08
CA ALA A 618 2.04 27.17 6.14
C ALA A 618 1.02 26.01 6.07
N ALA A 619 -0.24 26.32 5.76
CA ALA A 619 -1.29 25.33 5.53
C ALA A 619 -0.96 24.43 4.34
N LEU A 620 -0.56 25.02 3.21
CA LEU A 620 -0.19 24.27 2.01
C LEU A 620 0.99 23.33 2.28
N VAL A 621 2.05 23.82 2.93
CA VAL A 621 3.23 23.01 3.27
C VAL A 621 2.85 21.87 4.20
N THR A 622 2.10 22.15 5.28
CA THR A 622 1.65 21.14 6.25
C THR A 622 0.80 20.06 5.57
N PHE A 623 -0.22 20.47 4.81
CA PHE A 623 -1.19 19.58 4.20
C PHE A 623 -0.57 18.69 3.12
N VAL A 624 0.16 19.30 2.16
CA VAL A 624 0.82 18.57 1.08
C VAL A 624 1.82 17.57 1.63
N SER A 625 2.64 17.99 2.60
CA SER A 625 3.65 17.10 3.20
C SER A 625 3.02 15.95 3.98
N ALA A 626 1.91 16.21 4.68
CA ALA A 626 1.19 15.18 5.42
C ALA A 626 0.51 14.17 4.48
N GLU A 627 0.02 14.59 3.31
CA GLU A 627 -0.55 13.68 2.29
C GLU A 627 0.52 12.78 1.66
N VAL A 628 1.69 13.34 1.35
CA VAL A 628 2.85 12.53 0.92
C VAL A 628 3.24 11.52 2.00
N LEU A 629 3.32 12.00 3.25
CA LEU A 629 3.66 11.17 4.40
C LEU A 629 2.65 10.02 4.60
N GLU A 630 1.35 10.28 4.43
CA GLU A 630 0.30 9.24 4.50
C GLU A 630 0.53 8.13 3.47
N GLY A 631 0.81 8.50 2.21
CA GLY A 631 1.04 7.53 1.14
C GLY A 631 2.25 6.63 1.42
N VAL A 632 3.35 7.22 1.87
CA VAL A 632 4.60 6.49 2.17
C VAL A 632 4.45 5.64 3.42
N ASN A 633 3.84 6.17 4.49
CA ASN A 633 3.62 5.45 5.74
C ASN A 633 2.71 4.23 5.51
N LEU A 634 1.63 4.37 4.74
CA LEU A 634 0.77 3.23 4.38
C LEU A 634 1.52 2.14 3.60
N SER A 635 2.43 2.52 2.68
CA SER A 635 3.29 1.58 1.97
C SER A 635 4.18 0.80 2.95
N LEU A 636 4.87 1.51 3.85
CA LEU A 636 5.78 0.91 4.83
C LEU A 636 5.03 0.05 5.87
N LEU A 637 3.90 0.53 6.40
CA LEU A 637 3.06 -0.20 7.34
C LEU A 637 2.57 -1.53 6.75
N SER A 638 2.25 -1.56 5.45
CA SER A 638 1.85 -2.80 4.77
C SER A 638 2.96 -3.86 4.69
N ARG A 639 4.24 -3.45 4.78
CA ARG A 639 5.40 -4.35 4.76
C ARG A 639 5.79 -4.84 6.14
N VAL A 640 5.48 -4.07 7.18
CA VAL A 640 5.90 -4.34 8.56
C VAL A 640 4.85 -5.14 9.35
N ILE A 641 3.58 -5.09 8.94
CA ILE A 641 2.50 -5.82 9.61
C ILE A 641 2.61 -7.35 9.42
N SER A 642 2.50 -8.08 10.53
CA SER A 642 2.52 -9.56 10.57
C SER A 642 1.32 -10.21 9.86
N SER A 643 1.54 -11.37 9.23
CA SER A 643 0.52 -12.17 8.53
C SER A 643 -0.61 -12.67 9.45
N ARG A 644 -0.35 -12.85 10.75
CA ARG A 644 -1.38 -13.21 11.75
C ARG A 644 -2.35 -12.06 11.99
N LEU A 645 -1.83 -10.83 11.96
CA LEU A 645 -2.59 -9.62 12.16
C LEU A 645 -3.41 -9.32 10.89
N SER A 646 -2.85 -9.52 9.70
CA SER A 646 -3.54 -9.27 8.42
C SER A 646 -4.79 -10.13 8.16
N ARG A 647 -4.86 -11.36 8.70
CA ARG A 647 -6.01 -12.29 8.53
C ARG A 647 -7.10 -12.16 9.61
N GLY A 648 -6.87 -11.36 10.67
CA GLY A 648 -7.77 -11.21 11.82
C GLY A 648 -8.69 -9.98 11.76
N THR A 649 -9.50 -9.80 12.81
CA THR A 649 -10.32 -8.59 13.00
C THR A 649 -9.45 -7.34 13.17
N TYR A 650 -8.28 -7.49 13.80
CA TYR A 650 -7.31 -6.42 14.05
C TYR A 650 -6.27 -6.29 12.95
N ASN A 651 -6.68 -6.36 11.68
CA ASN A 651 -5.76 -6.20 10.56
C ASN A 651 -5.18 -4.78 10.45
N GLY A 652 -4.17 -4.61 9.60
CA GLY A 652 -3.54 -3.31 9.39
C GLY A 652 -4.47 -2.22 8.88
N GLY A 653 -5.55 -2.61 8.19
CA GLY A 653 -6.61 -1.71 7.79
C GLY A 653 -7.37 -1.13 8.99
N LEU A 654 -7.73 -1.98 9.97
CA LEU A 654 -8.36 -1.53 11.22
C LEU A 654 -7.38 -0.69 12.03
N LEU A 655 -6.15 -1.15 12.26
CA LEU A 655 -5.16 -0.44 13.09
C LEU A 655 -4.83 0.96 12.57
N SER A 656 -4.63 1.11 11.25
CA SER A 656 -4.44 2.42 10.63
C SER A 656 -5.70 3.28 10.75
N THR A 657 -6.88 2.69 10.55
CA THR A 657 -8.16 3.43 10.69
C THR A 657 -8.37 3.91 12.13
N GLU A 658 -8.11 3.07 13.13
CA GLU A 658 -8.19 3.42 14.55
C GLU A 658 -7.19 4.51 14.92
N ALA A 659 -5.91 4.34 14.57
CA ALA A 659 -4.87 5.33 14.86
C ALA A 659 -5.22 6.71 14.28
N GLY A 660 -5.69 6.75 13.02
CA GLY A 660 -6.10 7.99 12.39
C GLY A 660 -7.38 8.58 12.97
N THR A 661 -8.35 7.76 13.35
CA THR A 661 -9.61 8.25 13.93
C THR A 661 -9.39 8.78 15.36
N LEU A 662 -8.58 8.09 16.15
CA LEU A 662 -8.18 8.53 17.49
C LEU A 662 -7.43 9.87 17.42
N ALA A 663 -6.55 10.04 16.42
CA ALA A 663 -5.86 11.31 16.20
C ALA A 663 -6.84 12.47 15.98
N ARG A 664 -7.90 12.26 15.19
CA ARG A 664 -8.95 13.26 14.96
C ARG A 664 -9.71 13.60 16.25
N VAL A 665 -10.14 12.58 17.00
CA VAL A 665 -10.82 12.77 18.29
C VAL A 665 -9.99 13.66 19.23
N ILE A 666 -8.69 13.38 19.34
CA ILE A 666 -7.79 14.14 20.21
C ILE A 666 -7.56 15.56 19.64
N ALA A 667 -7.43 15.71 18.32
CA ALA A 667 -7.30 17.03 17.68
C ALA A 667 -8.53 17.91 17.91
N ASP A 668 -9.73 17.39 17.63
CA ASP A 668 -11.01 18.09 17.82
C ASP A 668 -11.27 18.45 19.29
N GLY A 669 -10.91 17.54 20.20
CA GLY A 669 -10.90 17.80 21.63
C GLY A 669 -9.91 18.91 22.02
N THR A 670 -8.73 18.94 21.40
CA THR A 670 -7.72 19.99 21.61
C THR A 670 -8.24 21.35 21.15
N ILE A 671 -8.91 21.45 19.99
CA ILE A 671 -9.50 22.71 19.51
C ILE A 671 -10.52 23.24 20.51
N THR A 672 -11.43 22.38 20.96
CA THR A 672 -12.47 22.76 21.93
C THR A 672 -11.84 23.21 23.25
N LEU A 673 -10.86 22.46 23.77
CA LEU A 673 -10.19 22.76 25.03
C LEU A 673 -9.39 24.06 24.96
N SER A 674 -8.64 24.28 23.88
CA SER A 674 -7.92 25.52 23.60
C SER A 674 -8.85 26.72 23.43
N GLY A 675 -10.08 26.49 22.96
CA GLY A 675 -11.12 27.49 22.89
C GLY A 675 -11.47 28.14 24.23
N TYR A 676 -11.33 27.42 25.34
CA TYR A 676 -11.54 27.99 26.68
C TYR A 676 -10.45 29.00 27.09
N LEU A 677 -9.28 28.97 26.44
CA LEU A 677 -8.19 29.94 26.66
C LEU A 677 -8.41 31.25 25.87
N GLY A 678 -9.48 31.34 25.08
CA GLY A 678 -9.85 32.48 24.25
C GLY A 678 -9.41 32.33 22.79
N GLU A 679 -10.20 32.88 21.86
CA GLU A 679 -9.97 32.77 20.40
C GLU A 679 -8.60 33.33 19.97
N SER A 680 -8.11 34.38 20.63
CA SER A 680 -6.82 35.01 20.32
C SER A 680 -5.60 34.14 20.64
N ARG A 681 -5.77 33.10 21.46
CA ARG A 681 -4.71 32.13 21.80
C ARG A 681 -4.93 30.76 21.17
N LEU A 682 -6.07 30.56 20.49
CA LEU A 682 -6.48 29.27 19.94
C LEU A 682 -5.40 28.67 19.04
N LEU A 683 -4.95 29.44 18.03
CA LEU A 683 -3.94 29.02 17.06
C LEU A 683 -2.65 28.53 17.72
N ASN A 684 -2.05 29.33 18.60
CA ASN A 684 -0.80 28.94 19.25
C ASN A 684 -1.01 27.78 20.23
N ALA A 685 -2.17 27.71 20.91
CA ALA A 685 -2.47 26.65 21.86
C ALA A 685 -2.69 25.28 21.19
N THR A 686 -3.30 25.23 19.99
CA THR A 686 -3.48 23.99 19.22
C THR A 686 -2.19 23.54 18.50
N LEU A 687 -1.33 24.49 18.11
CA LEU A 687 -0.05 24.17 17.46
C LEU A 687 1.00 23.60 18.42
N VAL A 688 0.98 23.91 19.72
CA VAL A 688 1.97 23.40 20.69
C VAL A 688 1.92 21.86 20.82
N PRO A 689 0.75 21.22 21.03
CA PRO A 689 0.65 19.76 20.99
C PRO A 689 1.07 19.18 19.64
N SER A 690 0.68 19.82 18.53
CA SER A 690 1.07 19.40 17.17
C SER A 690 2.60 19.36 17.00
N LEU A 691 3.30 20.38 17.49
CA LEU A 691 4.76 20.48 17.48
C LEU A 691 5.41 19.35 18.27
N PHE A 692 4.93 19.08 19.48
CA PHE A 692 5.49 18.03 20.34
C PHE A 692 5.28 16.63 19.76
N ILE A 693 4.08 16.36 19.23
CA ILE A 693 3.75 15.08 18.59
C ILE A 693 4.58 14.90 17.30
N CYS A 694 4.79 15.96 16.52
CA CYS A 694 5.65 15.92 15.33
C CYS A 694 7.13 15.65 15.67
N LEU A 695 7.69 16.37 16.65
CA LEU A 695 9.07 16.17 17.10
C LEU A 695 9.31 14.77 17.66
N SER A 696 8.39 14.26 18.48
CA SER A 696 8.49 12.90 19.02
C SER A 696 8.38 11.84 17.92
N ALA A 697 7.55 12.05 16.89
CA ALA A 697 7.46 11.16 15.74
C ALA A 697 8.77 11.12 14.94
N ILE A 698 9.37 12.27 14.65
CA ILE A 698 10.68 12.35 13.96
C ILE A 698 11.76 11.63 14.76
N ILE A 699 11.80 11.83 16.08
CA ILE A 699 12.76 11.16 16.96
C ILE A 699 12.57 9.62 16.89
N ALA A 700 11.33 9.14 16.97
CA ALA A 700 11.00 7.71 16.86
C ALA A 700 11.36 7.12 15.49
N THR A 701 11.10 7.87 14.41
CA THR A 701 11.48 7.50 13.04
C THR A 701 13.00 7.42 12.90
N CYS A 702 13.76 8.35 13.47
CA CYS A 702 15.23 8.29 13.49
C CYS A 702 15.77 7.04 14.21
N PHE A 703 15.17 6.65 15.35
CA PHE A 703 15.58 5.44 16.07
C PHE A 703 15.28 4.14 15.30
N THR A 704 14.24 4.14 14.46
CA THR A 704 13.82 2.98 13.66
C THR A 704 14.22 3.10 12.18
N TYR A 705 15.00 4.10 11.82
CA TYR A 705 15.32 4.42 10.42
C TYR A 705 16.02 3.26 9.70
N ASN A 706 16.94 2.60 10.40
CA ASN A 706 17.69 1.45 9.90
C ASN A 706 16.88 0.14 9.92
N SER A 707 15.76 0.10 10.66
CA SER A 707 14.89 -1.09 10.78
C SER A 707 13.72 -1.10 9.79
N LEU A 708 13.55 -0.05 8.99
CA LEU A 708 12.50 0.03 7.97
C LEU A 708 12.77 -0.87 6.74
N TYR A 709 13.75 -1.79 6.80
CA TYR A 709 14.11 -2.78 5.76
C TYR A 709 14.60 -4.14 6.29
#